data_AF-A0A8T3WBH5-F1
#
_entry.id   AF-A0A8T3WBH5-F1
#
_cell.length_a   1.000
_cell.length_b   1.000
_cell.length_c   1.000
_cell.angle_alpha   90.00
_cell.angle_beta   90.00
_cell.angle_gamma   90.00
#
_symmetry.space_group_name_H-M   'P 1'
#
loop_
_entity.id
_entity.type
_entity.pdbx_description
1 polymer ?
#
loop_
_entity_poly.entity_id
_entity_poly.type
_entity_poly.pdbx_seq_one_letter_code
_entity_poly.pdbx_strand_id
1 'polypeptide(L)'
;MEMKLTQEQKAKIRDFIESYKRWMETEEGKENYKVHQEHHLFFSKKLARDNIRTLTEEDFREIYKNLWASNLWGNKDWFFDNRLLRPNGLSVLKEELYNLLYGKDNIVNRLDNFREKVSGFGTSSISEILHFVFPDKYCLWNDKPKTALPYLEIDLLPKKYYKYQLKTGSEYVECIEVLALFKEELKENGFKNPDFITVDCLLWHIWNKIEGKDRIKKELYEEEEVQEIIEELDFSSFISSINTETIKHQPHLLKSPERIKIRDIITSVEKDWTLPHFQRYFDWDKEDIREFLESIFNDYFVGSFLLWDLEKEPPVDVISIKGFDDKIERPDSIILDGQQRITSLYYSIKAPNLEIWRDKDEWDDTKFRERHQYFYIDLRAFFENDPLKDIVICKDTRYTFEDTYKQLLFPFYHLENYRKWLNDFEKFLLTKSNDTNKIIEIRHLIDDKLNHILNGFEIPIIQLPKSFSIEQVADIFENINTRGERLDTFDLLIARLYKYKINLRELWGDYTVEKYKTIDRYAKKSEKVRLYIFQAISLCYHPASSCKRRDILDIYENIYQKHPDLLFKEHWEEFSNYVDLAIQKLENLKDGFGVKDEKEMPFLPVIPIIASLLREIDSRHNKFECNKKLEMWYWSSVFTNAYSSSVDSRLTADFKELKDWFDDDSKVPKSVQQAKINLQVLRLRNLNTQSNAMYKGVMSLLALEGSKDFETGKMLGNARENDKDHIFPKSRKYDADSSKYIDSVLNMAWLSKKTNIRKSNKEPKEYIKDFIEEVYKENENEFLDILETHFINKKAYGFLINNELVNFVKERENLVLSKIGELIGAKSDIEVQFDKSEMDVINKFEVKLRDFVNYNMKNKYGSNWWKVIPDNVKAVVQERTEKEIKSNPTFDINQYKDEQKLLRKTDLEHLRQIITSQWRAVFGESFKGTPEDFTFHFRNILNLRNSYFHSNEPESEIRNLGLGSLERMNKVLLSKKWTQNSSRTTRQRRVA
;
A
#
# COMPACT_ATOMS: atom_id res chain seq x y z
N MET A 1 -29.03 -30.29 -25.11
CA MET A 1 -28.23 -30.59 -26.31
C MET A 1 -27.03 -31.40 -25.81
N GLU A 2 -26.81 -32.61 -26.31
CA GLU A 2 -25.70 -33.46 -25.82
C GLU A 2 -24.35 -32.78 -26.12
N MET A 3 -23.53 -32.49 -25.11
CA MET A 3 -22.17 -31.98 -25.30
C MET A 3 -21.31 -33.06 -25.98
N LYS A 4 -20.95 -32.84 -27.24
CA LYS A 4 -20.11 -33.77 -28.02
C LYS A 4 -19.09 -32.99 -28.84
N LEU A 5 -17.85 -33.49 -28.86
CA LEU A 5 -16.79 -32.96 -29.73
C LEU A 5 -17.07 -33.31 -31.19
N THR A 6 -16.83 -32.36 -32.09
CA THR A 6 -16.82 -32.62 -33.54
C THR A 6 -15.62 -33.50 -33.92
N GLN A 7 -15.67 -34.14 -35.10
CA GLN A 7 -14.52 -34.94 -35.58
C GLN A 7 -13.25 -34.08 -35.75
N GLU A 8 -13.41 -32.81 -36.12
CA GLU A 8 -12.30 -31.86 -36.22
C GLU A 8 -11.70 -31.53 -34.85
N GLN A 9 -12.52 -31.24 -33.84
CA GLN A 9 -12.05 -31.00 -32.47
C GLN A 9 -11.36 -32.24 -31.89
N LYS A 10 -11.90 -33.44 -32.14
CA LYS A 10 -11.25 -34.71 -31.75
C LYS A 10 -9.88 -34.87 -32.43
N ALA A 11 -9.76 -34.54 -33.71
CA ALA A 11 -8.49 -34.58 -34.42
C ALA A 11 -7.45 -33.61 -33.80
N LYS A 12 -7.84 -32.35 -33.53
CA LYS A 12 -6.97 -31.36 -32.86
C LYS A 12 -6.47 -31.86 -31.50
N ILE A 13 -7.35 -32.46 -30.68
CA ILE A 13 -6.95 -33.03 -29.38
C ILE A 13 -5.96 -34.20 -29.58
N ARG A 14 -6.22 -35.10 -30.53
CA ARG A 14 -5.36 -36.27 -30.81
C ARG A 14 -3.94 -35.90 -31.24
N ASP A 15 -3.80 -34.84 -32.05
CA ASP A 15 -2.49 -34.32 -32.44
C ASP A 15 -1.64 -33.92 -31.22
N PHE A 16 -2.28 -33.30 -30.22
CA PHE A 16 -1.61 -32.97 -28.97
C PHE A 16 -1.33 -34.21 -28.12
N ILE A 17 -2.23 -35.21 -28.08
CA ILE A 17 -2.04 -36.45 -27.31
C ILE A 17 -0.76 -37.19 -27.72
N GLU A 18 -0.45 -37.30 -29.00
CA GLU A 18 0.79 -37.97 -29.45
C GLU A 18 2.05 -37.21 -29.06
N SER A 19 1.99 -35.87 -29.06
CA SER A 19 3.09 -35.05 -28.54
C SER A 19 3.19 -35.11 -27.01
N TYR A 20 2.06 -35.25 -26.33
CA TYR A 20 1.95 -35.35 -24.88
C TYR A 20 2.51 -36.68 -24.36
N LYS A 21 2.23 -37.82 -25.02
CA LYS A 21 2.84 -39.12 -24.72
C LYS A 21 4.37 -39.06 -24.72
N ARG A 22 4.95 -38.44 -25.76
CA ARG A 22 6.41 -38.25 -25.85
C ARG A 22 6.94 -37.31 -24.78
N TRP A 23 6.19 -36.25 -24.45
CA TRP A 23 6.58 -35.32 -23.39
C TRP A 23 6.54 -35.98 -22.00
N MET A 24 5.58 -36.85 -21.72
CA MET A 24 5.49 -37.62 -20.47
C MET A 24 6.69 -38.56 -20.22
N GLU A 25 7.43 -38.94 -21.27
CA GLU A 25 8.67 -39.72 -21.15
C GLU A 25 9.89 -38.86 -20.75
N THR A 26 9.81 -37.53 -20.96
CA THR A 26 10.87 -36.58 -20.60
C THR A 26 10.92 -36.34 -19.08
N GLU A 27 12.05 -35.83 -18.59
CA GLU A 27 12.20 -35.44 -17.18
C GLU A 27 11.17 -34.36 -16.77
N GLU A 28 10.88 -33.41 -17.66
CA GLU A 28 9.89 -32.36 -17.41
C GLU A 28 8.47 -32.94 -17.24
N GLY A 29 8.07 -33.85 -18.13
CA GLY A 29 6.76 -34.51 -18.06
C GLY A 29 6.60 -35.39 -16.82
N LYS A 30 7.64 -36.16 -16.49
CA LYS A 30 7.68 -37.00 -15.27
C LYS A 30 7.58 -36.17 -14.01
N GLU A 31 8.33 -35.08 -13.90
CA GLU A 31 8.31 -34.20 -12.73
C GLU A 31 6.97 -33.47 -12.62
N ASN A 32 6.39 -32.98 -13.72
CA ASN A 32 5.06 -32.37 -13.70
C ASN A 32 4.01 -33.34 -13.16
N TYR A 33 3.96 -34.56 -13.68
CA TYR A 33 3.01 -35.58 -13.22
C TYR A 33 3.24 -35.93 -11.74
N LYS A 34 4.49 -36.09 -11.33
CA LYS A 34 4.86 -36.35 -9.93
C LYS A 34 4.38 -35.23 -8.99
N VAL A 35 4.56 -33.96 -9.36
CA VAL A 35 4.07 -32.82 -8.57
C VAL A 35 2.54 -32.84 -8.43
N HIS A 36 1.79 -33.20 -9.48
CA HIS A 36 0.32 -33.34 -9.38
C HIS A 36 -0.07 -34.50 -8.46
N GLN A 37 0.68 -35.61 -8.49
CA GLN A 37 0.45 -36.76 -7.59
C GLN A 37 0.78 -36.43 -6.13
N GLU A 38 1.85 -35.68 -5.87
CA GLU A 38 2.20 -35.21 -4.52
C GLU A 38 1.12 -34.25 -3.97
N HIS A 39 0.60 -33.35 -4.82
CA HIS A 39 -0.53 -32.50 -4.47
C HIS A 39 -1.81 -33.31 -4.17
N HIS A 40 -2.16 -34.28 -5.02
CA HIS A 40 -3.27 -35.19 -4.77
C HIS A 40 -3.12 -35.90 -3.43
N LEU A 41 -1.94 -36.46 -3.14
CA LEU A 41 -1.67 -37.16 -1.88
C LEU A 41 -1.77 -36.21 -0.68
N PHE A 42 -1.27 -34.98 -0.79
CA PHE A 42 -1.36 -33.98 0.25
C PHE A 42 -2.82 -33.62 0.57
N PHE A 43 -3.60 -33.21 -0.44
CA PHE A 43 -4.98 -32.77 -0.23
C PHE A 43 -5.91 -33.92 0.16
N SER A 44 -5.83 -35.07 -0.50
CA SER A 44 -6.66 -36.24 -0.16
C SER A 44 -6.42 -36.73 1.27
N LYS A 45 -5.18 -36.66 1.77
CA LYS A 45 -4.82 -37.01 3.15
C LYS A 45 -5.26 -35.95 4.15
N LYS A 46 -4.91 -34.68 3.93
CA LYS A 46 -5.22 -33.58 4.86
C LYS A 46 -6.72 -33.29 4.94
N LEU A 47 -7.43 -33.43 3.82
CA LEU A 47 -8.87 -33.20 3.70
C LEU A 47 -9.68 -34.50 3.68
N ALA A 48 -9.12 -35.59 4.21
CA ALA A 48 -9.88 -36.82 4.44
C ALA A 48 -11.06 -36.56 5.40
N ARG A 49 -12.16 -37.30 5.21
CA ARG A 49 -13.43 -37.09 5.91
C ARG A 49 -13.29 -36.94 7.44
N ASP A 50 -12.45 -37.75 8.06
CA ASP A 50 -12.26 -37.76 9.51
C ASP A 50 -11.28 -36.67 9.99
N ASN A 51 -10.44 -36.15 9.10
CA ASN A 51 -9.38 -35.20 9.43
C ASN A 51 -9.87 -33.75 9.44
N ILE A 52 -10.85 -33.38 8.59
CA ILE A 52 -11.31 -31.99 8.43
C ILE A 52 -11.74 -31.36 9.77
N ARG A 53 -12.48 -32.12 10.59
CA ARG A 53 -12.98 -31.63 11.88
C ARG A 53 -11.85 -31.32 12.87
N THR A 54 -10.71 -32.00 12.73
CA THR A 54 -9.54 -31.84 13.60
C THR A 54 -8.54 -30.80 13.14
N LEU A 55 -8.68 -30.23 11.94
CA LEU A 55 -7.72 -29.27 11.37
C LEU A 55 -7.51 -28.09 12.32
N THR A 56 -6.27 -27.68 12.54
CA THR A 56 -5.98 -26.43 13.26
C THR A 56 -6.01 -25.24 12.29
N GLU A 57 -5.93 -24.02 12.82
CA GLU A 57 -5.72 -22.83 11.97
C GLU A 57 -4.46 -22.98 11.12
N GLU A 58 -3.41 -23.58 11.69
CA GLU A 58 -2.14 -23.78 10.99
C GLU A 58 -2.24 -24.86 9.91
N ASP A 59 -3.00 -25.94 10.16
CA ASP A 59 -3.29 -26.91 9.10
C ASP A 59 -4.07 -26.27 7.96
N PHE A 60 -5.05 -25.41 8.26
CA PHE A 60 -5.81 -24.69 7.23
C PHE A 60 -4.94 -23.69 6.47
N ARG A 61 -4.01 -23.01 7.16
CA ARG A 61 -3.04 -22.11 6.55
C ARG A 61 -2.11 -22.88 5.61
N GLU A 62 -1.63 -24.04 6.03
CA GLU A 62 -0.82 -24.94 5.22
C GLU A 62 -1.60 -25.41 3.98
N ILE A 63 -2.85 -25.84 4.15
CA ILE A 63 -3.74 -26.21 3.04
C ILE A 63 -3.87 -25.06 2.04
N TYR A 64 -4.15 -23.84 2.51
CA TYR A 64 -4.29 -22.68 1.63
C TYR A 64 -2.98 -22.33 0.90
N LYS A 65 -1.85 -22.34 1.62
CA LYS A 65 -0.53 -22.00 1.04
C LYS A 65 -0.10 -22.97 -0.06
N ASN A 66 -0.51 -24.24 0.05
CA ASN A 66 -0.24 -25.28 -0.93
C ASN A 66 -1.19 -25.24 -2.13
N LEU A 67 -2.20 -24.37 -2.18
CA LEU A 67 -2.97 -24.15 -3.39
C LEU A 67 -2.12 -23.40 -4.42
N TRP A 68 -2.06 -23.88 -5.65
CA TRP A 68 -1.50 -23.14 -6.78
C TRP A 68 -2.24 -21.83 -7.00
N ALA A 69 -3.56 -21.81 -6.82
CA ALA A 69 -4.35 -20.58 -6.90
C ALA A 69 -3.90 -19.50 -5.88
N SER A 70 -3.26 -19.90 -4.76
CA SER A 70 -2.74 -18.94 -3.76
C SER A 70 -1.46 -18.22 -4.23
N ASN A 71 -0.76 -18.72 -5.25
CA ASN A 71 0.49 -18.12 -5.75
C ASN A 71 0.28 -16.73 -6.36
N LEU A 72 -0.96 -16.37 -6.72
CA LEU A 72 -1.32 -15.03 -7.17
C LEU A 72 -1.09 -13.95 -6.08
N TRP A 73 -1.00 -14.35 -4.81
CA TRP A 73 -0.86 -13.44 -3.69
C TRP A 73 0.57 -13.45 -3.13
N GLY A 74 1.24 -12.30 -3.19
CA GLY A 74 2.60 -12.15 -2.67
C GLY A 74 2.72 -12.38 -1.15
N ASN A 75 1.70 -12.01 -0.37
CA ASN A 75 1.64 -12.28 1.08
C ASN A 75 0.47 -13.23 1.40
N LYS A 76 0.72 -14.54 1.27
CA LYS A 76 -0.27 -15.60 1.48
C LYS A 76 -0.78 -15.65 2.92
N ASP A 77 0.07 -15.34 3.91
CA ASP A 77 -0.31 -15.30 5.32
C ASP A 77 -1.32 -14.20 5.60
N TRP A 78 -1.04 -13.00 5.11
CA TRP A 78 -1.97 -11.89 5.24
C TRP A 78 -3.33 -12.22 4.59
N PHE A 79 -3.32 -12.82 3.40
CA PHE A 79 -4.57 -13.19 2.74
C PHE A 79 -5.32 -14.24 3.53
N PHE A 80 -4.65 -15.29 3.99
CA PHE A 80 -5.26 -16.30 4.84
C PHE A 80 -5.87 -15.65 6.09
N ASP A 81 -5.13 -14.83 6.81
CA ASP A 81 -5.61 -14.22 8.06
C ASP A 81 -6.76 -13.25 7.86
N ASN A 82 -6.69 -12.40 6.83
CA ASN A 82 -7.62 -11.27 6.67
C ASN A 82 -8.78 -11.54 5.71
N ARG A 83 -8.62 -12.47 4.76
CA ARG A 83 -9.62 -12.78 3.73
C ARG A 83 -10.24 -14.17 3.87
N LEU A 84 -9.61 -15.09 4.62
CA LEU A 84 -10.15 -16.42 4.90
C LEU A 84 -10.52 -16.62 6.36
N LEU A 85 -9.56 -16.52 7.27
CA LEU A 85 -9.77 -16.86 8.68
C LEU A 85 -10.64 -15.83 9.39
N ARG A 86 -10.31 -14.53 9.33
CA ARG A 86 -11.08 -13.47 10.02
C ARG A 86 -12.55 -13.35 9.59
N PRO A 87 -12.92 -13.34 8.29
CA PRO A 87 -14.31 -13.14 7.88
C PRO A 87 -15.19 -14.38 8.11
N ASN A 88 -14.62 -15.59 8.10
CA ASN A 88 -15.40 -16.82 8.20
C ASN A 88 -15.29 -17.46 9.60
N GLY A 89 -14.12 -17.40 10.23
CA GLY A 89 -13.78 -18.16 11.44
C GLY A 89 -13.45 -19.63 11.14
N LEU A 90 -12.56 -20.23 11.95
CA LEU A 90 -12.10 -21.62 11.74
C LEU A 90 -13.24 -22.64 11.74
N SER A 91 -14.24 -22.46 12.62
CA SER A 91 -15.37 -23.39 12.73
C SER A 91 -16.20 -23.45 11.46
N VAL A 92 -16.55 -22.29 10.88
CA VAL A 92 -17.30 -22.20 9.62
C VAL A 92 -16.48 -22.77 8.48
N LEU A 93 -15.17 -22.44 8.41
CA LEU A 93 -14.28 -23.00 7.40
C LEU A 93 -14.24 -24.52 7.42
N LYS A 94 -14.17 -25.13 8.61
CA LYS A 94 -14.22 -26.59 8.77
C LYS A 94 -15.54 -27.19 8.31
N GLU A 95 -16.63 -26.60 8.79
CA GLU A 95 -17.98 -27.12 8.54
C GLU A 95 -18.33 -27.02 7.05
N GLU A 96 -18.13 -25.85 6.46
CA GLU A 96 -18.47 -25.64 5.06
C GLU A 96 -17.49 -26.35 4.12
N LEU A 97 -16.20 -26.48 4.46
CA LEU A 97 -15.28 -27.32 3.68
C LEU A 97 -15.67 -28.81 3.74
N TYR A 98 -16.12 -29.28 4.91
CA TYR A 98 -16.67 -30.62 5.05
C TYR A 98 -17.94 -30.79 4.20
N ASN A 99 -18.84 -29.80 4.20
CA ASN A 99 -20.07 -29.83 3.39
C ASN A 99 -19.76 -29.82 1.90
N LEU A 100 -18.79 -29.02 1.45
CA LEU A 100 -18.34 -28.99 0.06
C LEU A 100 -17.86 -30.38 -0.40
N LEU A 101 -17.00 -31.02 0.39
CA LEU A 101 -16.36 -32.29 0.01
C LEU A 101 -17.25 -33.51 0.24
N TYR A 102 -17.96 -33.57 1.37
CA TYR A 102 -18.66 -34.76 1.86
C TYR A 102 -20.13 -34.51 2.26
N GLY A 103 -20.69 -33.35 1.93
CA GLY A 103 -22.11 -33.05 2.11
C GLY A 103 -23.01 -34.02 1.33
N LYS A 104 -24.28 -34.14 1.77
CA LYS A 104 -25.26 -35.05 1.16
C LYS A 104 -25.87 -34.51 -0.14
N ASP A 105 -25.83 -33.20 -0.33
CA ASP A 105 -26.40 -32.54 -1.51
C ASP A 105 -25.57 -32.81 -2.77
N ASN A 106 -26.15 -32.52 -3.93
CA ASN A 106 -25.42 -32.59 -5.20
C ASN A 106 -24.27 -31.55 -5.25
N ILE A 107 -23.33 -31.69 -6.19
CA ILE A 107 -22.17 -30.78 -6.27
C ILE A 107 -22.57 -29.32 -6.54
N VAL A 108 -23.67 -29.09 -7.27
CA VAL A 108 -24.16 -27.74 -7.57
C VAL A 108 -24.47 -27.00 -6.27
N ASN A 109 -25.36 -27.57 -5.46
CA ASN A 109 -25.78 -26.98 -4.18
C ASN A 109 -24.61 -26.89 -3.19
N ARG A 110 -23.73 -27.90 -3.13
CA ARG A 110 -22.57 -27.87 -2.25
C ARG A 110 -21.61 -26.73 -2.58
N LEU A 111 -21.37 -26.47 -3.86
CA LEU A 111 -20.49 -25.40 -4.31
C LEU A 111 -21.12 -24.02 -4.09
N ASP A 112 -22.41 -23.87 -4.42
CA ASP A 112 -23.14 -22.61 -4.23
C ASP A 112 -23.24 -22.23 -2.75
N ASN A 113 -23.62 -23.18 -1.90
CA ASN A 113 -23.67 -22.99 -0.44
C ASN A 113 -22.30 -22.62 0.13
N PHE A 114 -21.22 -23.29 -0.32
CA PHE A 114 -19.87 -22.98 0.14
C PHE A 114 -19.48 -21.54 -0.20
N ARG A 115 -19.81 -21.07 -1.41
CA ARG A 115 -19.45 -19.73 -1.86
C ARG A 115 -20.26 -18.62 -1.22
N GLU A 116 -21.54 -18.88 -0.95
CA GLU A 116 -22.40 -17.94 -0.24
C GLU A 116 -21.89 -17.72 1.20
N LYS A 117 -21.46 -18.81 1.86
CA LYS A 117 -21.10 -18.79 3.28
C LYS A 117 -19.63 -18.55 3.56
N VAL A 118 -18.74 -18.84 2.60
CA VAL A 118 -17.29 -18.75 2.78
C VAL A 118 -16.69 -17.73 1.81
N SER A 119 -16.24 -16.62 2.37
CA SER A 119 -15.50 -15.58 1.65
C SER A 119 -14.04 -15.98 1.42
N GLY A 120 -13.44 -15.52 0.33
CA GLY A 120 -11.99 -15.60 0.07
C GLY A 120 -11.51 -16.80 -0.76
N PHE A 121 -12.41 -17.72 -1.14
CA PHE A 121 -12.12 -18.77 -2.13
C PHE A 121 -12.72 -18.41 -3.49
N GLY A 122 -11.88 -18.28 -4.52
CA GLY A 122 -12.32 -18.13 -5.91
C GLY A 122 -12.57 -19.48 -6.59
N THR A 123 -13.17 -19.47 -7.79
CA THR A 123 -13.44 -20.68 -8.59
C THR A 123 -12.20 -21.58 -8.75
N SER A 124 -11.03 -21.00 -9.03
CA SER A 124 -9.79 -21.76 -9.19
C SER A 124 -9.40 -22.49 -7.92
N SER A 125 -9.51 -21.86 -6.75
CA SER A 125 -9.18 -22.48 -5.46
C SER A 125 -10.15 -23.59 -5.07
N ILE A 126 -11.46 -23.39 -5.29
CA ILE A 126 -12.50 -24.38 -4.96
C ILE A 126 -12.37 -25.60 -5.87
N SER A 127 -12.22 -25.38 -7.18
CA SER A 127 -12.04 -26.46 -8.15
C SER A 127 -10.72 -27.20 -7.94
N GLU A 128 -9.66 -26.53 -7.51
CA GLU A 128 -8.38 -27.16 -7.16
C GLU A 128 -8.50 -28.12 -5.96
N ILE A 129 -9.19 -27.69 -4.91
CA ILE A 129 -9.45 -28.57 -3.75
C ILE A 129 -10.27 -29.78 -4.18
N LEU A 130 -11.35 -29.59 -4.93
CA LEU A 130 -12.22 -30.67 -5.40
C LEU A 130 -11.46 -31.65 -6.30
N HIS A 131 -10.65 -31.11 -7.23
CA HIS A 131 -9.83 -31.84 -8.17
C HIS A 131 -8.81 -32.73 -7.47
N PHE A 132 -8.05 -32.21 -6.51
CA PHE A 132 -7.02 -33.00 -5.83
C PHE A 132 -7.57 -33.90 -4.73
N VAL A 133 -8.78 -33.68 -4.20
CA VAL A 133 -9.41 -34.63 -3.29
C VAL A 133 -10.13 -35.76 -4.04
N PHE A 134 -10.76 -35.47 -5.19
CA PHE A 134 -11.51 -36.44 -5.99
C PHE A 134 -11.18 -36.32 -7.49
N PRO A 135 -9.97 -36.73 -7.91
CA PRO A 135 -9.49 -36.53 -9.28
C PRO A 135 -10.29 -37.33 -10.33
N ASP A 136 -11.00 -38.38 -9.91
CA ASP A 136 -11.89 -39.13 -10.82
C ASP A 136 -13.15 -38.35 -11.20
N LYS A 137 -13.56 -37.38 -10.36
CA LYS A 137 -14.89 -36.75 -10.41
C LYS A 137 -14.88 -35.29 -10.82
N TYR A 138 -13.87 -34.52 -10.41
CA TYR A 138 -13.88 -33.07 -10.56
C TYR A 138 -12.64 -32.54 -11.29
N CYS A 139 -12.86 -31.60 -12.19
CA CYS A 139 -11.81 -30.97 -12.98
C CYS A 139 -11.25 -29.72 -12.31
N LEU A 140 -9.98 -29.40 -12.57
CA LEU A 140 -9.40 -28.11 -12.21
C LEU A 140 -9.82 -27.04 -13.22
N TRP A 141 -10.43 -25.94 -12.76
CA TRP A 141 -10.85 -24.82 -13.61
C TRP A 141 -10.04 -23.57 -13.31
N ASN A 142 -8.95 -23.36 -14.06
CA ASN A 142 -8.05 -22.22 -13.94
C ASN A 142 -7.67 -21.65 -15.33
N ASP A 143 -6.61 -20.85 -15.41
CA ASP A 143 -6.16 -20.25 -16.68
C ASP A 143 -5.80 -21.27 -17.78
N LYS A 144 -5.40 -22.50 -17.42
CA LYS A 144 -5.02 -23.53 -18.40
C LYS A 144 -6.20 -23.96 -19.29
N PRO A 145 -7.31 -24.54 -18.77
CA PRO A 145 -8.46 -24.88 -19.61
C PRO A 145 -9.08 -23.63 -20.25
N LYS A 146 -9.05 -22.48 -19.56
CA LYS A 146 -9.58 -21.22 -20.09
C LYS A 146 -8.86 -20.70 -21.33
N THR A 147 -7.60 -21.07 -21.51
CA THR A 147 -6.80 -20.68 -22.68
C THR A 147 -6.76 -21.82 -23.72
N ALA A 148 -6.64 -23.06 -23.25
CA ALA A 148 -6.50 -24.22 -24.13
C ALA A 148 -7.80 -24.55 -24.89
N LEU A 149 -8.98 -24.42 -24.27
CA LEU A 149 -10.25 -24.71 -24.94
C LEU A 149 -10.53 -23.76 -26.12
N PRO A 150 -10.42 -22.42 -25.97
CA PRO A 150 -10.55 -21.50 -27.11
C PRO A 150 -9.49 -21.74 -28.19
N TYR A 151 -8.24 -22.04 -27.80
CA TYR A 151 -7.16 -22.33 -28.75
C TYR A 151 -7.42 -23.59 -29.59
N LEU A 152 -8.09 -24.59 -29.02
CA LEU A 152 -8.52 -25.80 -29.74
C LEU A 152 -9.84 -25.60 -30.49
N GLU A 153 -10.42 -24.40 -30.46
CA GLU A 153 -11.73 -24.07 -31.02
C GLU A 153 -12.84 -24.97 -30.45
N ILE A 154 -12.80 -25.21 -29.13
CA ILE A 154 -13.84 -25.94 -28.40
C ILE A 154 -14.81 -24.93 -27.79
N ASP A 155 -15.90 -24.69 -28.50
CA ASP A 155 -16.93 -23.68 -28.23
C ASP A 155 -18.16 -24.26 -27.49
N LEU A 156 -17.96 -25.32 -26.70
CA LEU A 156 -19.03 -26.00 -25.97
C LEU A 156 -19.48 -25.27 -24.69
N LEU A 157 -18.76 -24.23 -24.26
CA LEU A 157 -19.10 -23.44 -23.08
C LEU A 157 -19.36 -21.97 -23.44
N PRO A 158 -20.26 -21.28 -22.73
CA PRO A 158 -20.47 -19.84 -22.88
C PRO A 158 -19.17 -19.04 -22.73
N LYS A 159 -18.94 -18.05 -23.60
CA LYS A 159 -17.72 -17.20 -23.57
C LYS A 159 -17.44 -16.58 -22.19
N LYS A 160 -18.50 -16.25 -21.44
CA LYS A 160 -18.43 -15.69 -20.08
C LYS A 160 -17.65 -16.56 -19.08
N TYR A 161 -17.59 -17.90 -19.27
CA TYR A 161 -16.89 -18.81 -18.36
C TYR A 161 -15.36 -18.68 -18.44
N TYR A 162 -14.86 -18.23 -19.58
CA TYR A 162 -13.43 -18.00 -19.80
C TYR A 162 -12.99 -16.67 -19.17
N LYS A 163 -13.84 -15.63 -19.29
CA LYS A 163 -13.57 -14.26 -18.83
C LYS A 163 -13.76 -14.05 -17.32
N TYR A 164 -14.82 -14.61 -16.74
CA TYR A 164 -15.22 -14.32 -15.36
C TYR A 164 -15.04 -15.52 -14.42
N GLN A 165 -15.23 -15.29 -13.12
CA GLN A 165 -15.44 -16.39 -12.18
C GLN A 165 -16.80 -17.00 -12.49
N LEU A 166 -16.87 -18.34 -12.45
CA LEU A 166 -18.16 -19.05 -12.52
C LEU A 166 -19.04 -18.50 -11.40
N LYS A 167 -20.35 -18.32 -11.59
CA LYS A 167 -21.28 -17.78 -10.61
C LYS A 167 -22.04 -18.87 -9.86
N THR A 168 -22.32 -20.00 -10.51
CA THR A 168 -23.09 -21.10 -9.90
C THR A 168 -22.39 -22.44 -10.06
N GLY A 169 -22.78 -23.42 -9.24
CA GLY A 169 -22.32 -24.78 -9.31
C GLY A 169 -22.76 -25.48 -10.60
N SER A 170 -23.87 -25.05 -11.21
CA SER A 170 -24.32 -25.53 -12.52
C SER A 170 -23.28 -25.21 -13.59
N GLU A 171 -22.74 -23.98 -13.58
CA GLU A 171 -21.71 -23.57 -14.52
C GLU A 171 -20.41 -24.40 -14.35
N TYR A 172 -20.10 -24.83 -13.13
CA TYR A 172 -18.95 -25.73 -12.88
C TYR A 172 -19.20 -27.16 -13.36
N VAL A 173 -20.44 -27.66 -13.25
CA VAL A 173 -20.80 -28.98 -13.80
C VAL A 173 -20.65 -29.01 -15.32
N GLU A 174 -21.05 -27.95 -16.02
CA GLU A 174 -20.82 -27.84 -17.47
C GLU A 174 -19.33 -27.91 -17.82
N CYS A 175 -18.45 -27.26 -17.04
CA CYS A 175 -17.01 -27.38 -17.21
C CYS A 175 -16.49 -28.82 -17.01
N ILE A 176 -17.05 -29.55 -16.03
CA ILE A 176 -16.72 -30.97 -15.79
C ILE A 176 -17.14 -31.81 -16.99
N GLU A 177 -18.33 -31.59 -17.53
CA GLU A 177 -18.87 -32.33 -18.67
C GLU A 177 -18.00 -32.14 -19.92
N VAL A 178 -17.56 -30.90 -20.20
CA VAL A 178 -16.67 -30.61 -21.33
C VAL A 178 -15.28 -31.24 -21.15
N LEU A 179 -14.69 -31.11 -19.97
CA LEU A 179 -13.37 -31.72 -19.71
C LEU A 179 -13.42 -33.25 -19.59
N ALA A 180 -14.58 -33.84 -19.31
CA ALA A 180 -14.77 -35.28 -19.37
C ALA A 180 -14.61 -35.83 -20.80
N LEU A 181 -14.91 -35.02 -21.84
CA LEU A 181 -14.68 -35.41 -23.23
C LEU A 181 -13.19 -35.64 -23.52
N PHE A 182 -12.29 -34.91 -22.86
CA PHE A 182 -10.85 -35.14 -22.94
C PHE A 182 -10.43 -36.46 -22.28
N LYS A 183 -11.10 -36.87 -21.19
CA LYS A 183 -10.85 -38.18 -20.56
C LYS A 183 -11.20 -39.31 -21.52
N GLU A 184 -12.33 -39.22 -22.21
CA GLU A 184 -12.71 -40.23 -23.21
C GLU A 184 -11.74 -40.27 -24.39
N GLU A 185 -11.30 -39.11 -24.92
CA GLU A 185 -10.27 -39.09 -25.97
C GLU A 185 -8.93 -39.67 -25.50
N LEU A 186 -8.48 -39.38 -24.28
CA LEU A 186 -7.27 -39.99 -23.70
C LEU A 186 -7.40 -41.52 -23.61
N LYS A 187 -8.57 -42.01 -23.19
CA LYS A 187 -8.87 -43.44 -23.07
C LYS A 187 -8.88 -44.14 -24.42
N GLU A 188 -9.54 -43.54 -25.43
CA GLU A 188 -9.54 -44.03 -26.81
C GLU A 188 -8.12 -44.10 -27.39
N ASN A 189 -7.21 -43.23 -26.93
CA ASN A 189 -5.83 -43.14 -27.38
C ASN A 189 -4.82 -43.87 -26.47
N GLY A 190 -5.27 -44.82 -25.65
CA GLY A 190 -4.40 -45.79 -24.96
C GLY A 190 -3.97 -45.42 -23.54
N PHE A 191 -4.49 -44.35 -22.95
CA PHE A 191 -4.29 -44.06 -21.52
C PHE A 191 -5.19 -44.98 -20.68
N LYS A 192 -4.59 -45.67 -19.69
CA LYS A 192 -5.32 -46.58 -18.80
C LYS A 192 -5.99 -45.76 -17.69
N ASN A 193 -7.32 -45.80 -17.62
CA ASN A 193 -8.14 -45.13 -16.61
C ASN A 193 -7.79 -43.65 -16.40
N PRO A 194 -7.86 -42.79 -17.44
CA PRO A 194 -7.53 -41.39 -17.30
C PRO A 194 -8.51 -40.70 -16.32
N ASP A 195 -7.95 -40.02 -15.34
CA ASP A 195 -8.64 -39.16 -14.39
C ASP A 195 -8.50 -37.68 -14.82
N PHE A 196 -9.04 -36.74 -14.03
CA PHE A 196 -8.86 -35.33 -14.35
C PHE A 196 -7.42 -34.84 -14.14
N ILE A 197 -6.58 -35.51 -13.35
CA ILE A 197 -5.15 -35.14 -13.22
C ILE A 197 -4.45 -35.37 -14.56
N THR A 198 -4.75 -36.50 -15.21
CA THR A 198 -4.26 -36.81 -16.55
C THR A 198 -4.68 -35.73 -17.56
N VAL A 199 -5.93 -35.26 -17.45
CA VAL A 199 -6.44 -34.14 -18.28
C VAL A 199 -5.72 -32.82 -17.96
N ASP A 200 -5.50 -32.48 -16.70
CA ASP A 200 -4.79 -31.24 -16.33
C ASP A 200 -3.34 -31.24 -16.82
N CYS A 201 -2.64 -32.38 -16.75
CA CYS A 201 -1.30 -32.52 -17.32
C CYS A 201 -1.30 -32.35 -18.86
N LEU A 202 -2.29 -32.91 -19.56
CA LEU A 202 -2.46 -32.67 -21.01
C LEU A 202 -2.71 -31.19 -21.30
N LEU A 203 -3.63 -30.56 -20.58
CA LEU A 203 -3.96 -29.14 -20.75
C LEU A 203 -2.76 -28.23 -20.43
N TRP A 204 -1.93 -28.60 -19.45
CA TRP A 204 -0.67 -27.90 -19.16
C TRP A 204 0.30 -27.98 -20.34
N HIS A 205 0.47 -29.17 -20.92
CA HIS A 205 1.32 -29.37 -22.10
C HIS A 205 0.83 -28.57 -23.31
N ILE A 206 -0.48 -28.55 -23.56
CA ILE A 206 -1.09 -27.72 -24.60
C ILE A 206 -0.84 -26.25 -24.31
N TRP A 207 -1.15 -25.81 -23.08
CA TRP A 207 -1.00 -24.42 -22.66
C TRP A 207 0.43 -23.89 -22.84
N ASN A 208 1.46 -24.70 -22.60
CA ASN A 208 2.85 -24.28 -22.81
C ASN A 208 3.27 -24.15 -24.27
N LYS A 209 2.54 -24.78 -25.20
CA LYS A 209 2.80 -24.66 -26.64
C LYS A 209 2.11 -23.47 -27.31
N ILE A 210 1.20 -22.79 -26.60
CA ILE A 210 0.49 -21.62 -27.12
C ILE A 210 1.42 -20.40 -27.03
N GLU A 211 1.86 -19.91 -28.19
CA GLU A 211 2.55 -18.62 -28.32
C GLU A 211 1.53 -17.45 -28.27
N GLY A 212 1.91 -16.31 -27.69
CA GLY A 212 1.05 -15.12 -27.67
C GLY A 212 -0.22 -15.25 -26.80
N LYS A 213 -0.12 -15.93 -25.65
CA LYS A 213 -1.24 -16.17 -24.70
C LYS A 213 -2.05 -14.91 -24.35
N ASP A 214 -1.39 -13.76 -24.28
CA ASP A 214 -2.02 -12.47 -23.98
C ASP A 214 -2.98 -12.01 -25.08
N ARG A 215 -2.76 -12.41 -26.34
CA ARG A 215 -3.63 -12.10 -27.47
C ARG A 215 -4.96 -12.83 -27.38
N ILE A 216 -4.95 -14.13 -27.09
CA ILE A 216 -6.17 -14.94 -26.90
C ILE A 216 -6.99 -14.39 -25.72
N LYS A 217 -6.30 -14.01 -24.63
CA LYS A 217 -6.95 -13.33 -23.50
C LYS A 217 -7.59 -12.02 -23.95
N LYS A 218 -6.87 -11.16 -24.67
CA LYS A 218 -7.35 -9.86 -25.16
C LYS A 218 -8.56 -9.99 -26.09
N GLU A 219 -8.54 -10.93 -27.04
CA GLU A 219 -9.67 -11.22 -27.95
C GLU A 219 -10.93 -11.66 -27.16
N LEU A 220 -10.78 -12.46 -26.08
CA LEU A 220 -11.88 -12.80 -25.16
C LEU A 220 -12.36 -11.61 -24.30
N TYR A 221 -11.53 -10.60 -24.06
CA TYR A 221 -11.89 -9.42 -23.27
C TYR A 221 -12.60 -8.33 -24.09
N GLU A 222 -12.34 -8.26 -25.40
CA GLU A 222 -12.87 -7.23 -26.32
C GLU A 222 -14.27 -7.55 -26.86
N GLU A 223 -14.71 -8.81 -26.86
CA GLU A 223 -16.09 -9.16 -27.24
C GLU A 223 -17.05 -9.13 -26.02
N GLU A 224 -18.10 -8.32 -26.16
CA GLU A 224 -19.36 -8.18 -25.39
C GLU A 224 -19.42 -7.29 -24.14
N GLU A 225 -20.19 -6.20 -24.33
CA GLU A 225 -20.90 -5.36 -23.36
C GLU A 225 -21.90 -6.18 -22.50
N VAL A 226 -22.18 -5.65 -21.30
CA VAL A 226 -22.96 -6.28 -20.23
C VAL A 226 -24.46 -6.25 -20.53
N GLN A 227 -25.16 -7.41 -20.45
CA GLN A 227 -26.62 -7.45 -20.30
C GLN A 227 -27.01 -7.55 -18.81
N GLU A 228 -27.73 -6.54 -18.30
CA GLU A 228 -28.43 -6.54 -17.01
C GLU A 228 -29.70 -7.39 -17.04
N ILE A 229 -30.10 -7.93 -15.87
CA ILE A 229 -31.37 -8.64 -15.68
C ILE A 229 -32.50 -7.60 -15.71
N ILE A 230 -33.41 -7.71 -16.68
CA ILE A 230 -34.58 -6.84 -16.83
C ILE A 230 -35.72 -7.40 -15.98
N GLU A 231 -36.23 -6.62 -15.02
CA GLU A 231 -37.53 -6.87 -14.38
C GLU A 231 -38.66 -6.60 -15.39
N GLU A 232 -39.64 -7.49 -15.50
CA GLU A 232 -40.82 -7.26 -16.35
C GLU A 232 -41.63 -6.08 -15.80
N LEU A 233 -41.65 -4.98 -16.55
CA LEU A 233 -42.44 -3.78 -16.25
C LEU A 233 -43.94 -4.06 -16.47
N ASP A 234 -44.79 -3.66 -15.53
CA ASP A 234 -46.25 -3.61 -15.77
C ASP A 234 -46.57 -2.47 -16.74
N PHE A 235 -46.58 -2.82 -18.03
CA PHE A 235 -46.88 -1.90 -19.12
C PHE A 235 -48.24 -1.23 -18.99
N SER A 236 -49.21 -1.86 -18.33
CA SER A 236 -50.57 -1.31 -18.22
C SER A 236 -50.57 -0.10 -17.29
N SER A 237 -49.94 -0.23 -16.12
CA SER A 237 -49.74 0.86 -15.17
C SER A 237 -48.86 1.96 -15.77
N PHE A 238 -47.75 1.59 -16.43
CA PHE A 238 -46.84 2.54 -17.08
C PHE A 238 -47.55 3.38 -18.15
N ILE A 239 -48.26 2.75 -19.09
CA ILE A 239 -48.97 3.47 -20.17
C ILE A 239 -50.02 4.41 -19.61
N SER A 240 -50.76 4.00 -18.57
CA SER A 240 -51.76 4.86 -17.91
C SER A 240 -51.17 6.07 -17.21
N SER A 241 -49.89 6.00 -16.81
CA SER A 241 -49.16 7.07 -16.14
C SER A 241 -48.52 8.10 -17.09
N ILE A 242 -48.42 7.77 -18.39
CA ILE A 242 -47.78 8.65 -19.38
C ILE A 242 -48.76 9.72 -19.85
N ASN A 243 -48.45 10.98 -19.53
CA ASN A 243 -49.11 12.12 -20.14
C ASN A 243 -48.30 12.63 -21.35
N THR A 244 -48.71 12.24 -22.55
CA THR A 244 -48.02 12.60 -23.80
C THR A 244 -47.99 14.09 -24.10
N GLU A 245 -48.90 14.89 -23.52
CA GLU A 245 -48.89 16.36 -23.71
C GLU A 245 -47.73 17.04 -22.99
N THR A 246 -47.12 16.37 -22.00
CA THR A 246 -45.95 16.86 -21.26
C THR A 246 -44.61 16.45 -21.85
N ILE A 247 -44.59 15.47 -22.77
CA ILE A 247 -43.36 14.93 -23.38
C ILE A 247 -43.08 15.67 -24.69
N LYS A 248 -42.35 16.78 -24.61
CA LYS A 248 -41.75 17.44 -25.79
C LYS A 248 -40.39 16.82 -26.11
N HIS A 249 -40.36 15.75 -26.91
CA HIS A 249 -39.11 15.20 -27.41
C HIS A 249 -38.75 15.82 -28.77
N GLN A 250 -37.69 16.64 -28.79
CA GLN A 250 -37.03 17.06 -30.03
C GLN A 250 -35.61 16.50 -30.03
N PRO A 251 -35.23 15.66 -31.01
CA PRO A 251 -33.87 15.17 -31.10
C PRO A 251 -32.91 16.34 -31.35
N HIS A 252 -31.86 16.44 -30.53
CA HIS A 252 -30.81 17.42 -30.73
C HIS A 252 -29.98 17.04 -31.97
N LEU A 253 -30.04 17.89 -33.01
CA LEU A 253 -29.18 17.74 -34.19
C LEU A 253 -27.77 18.20 -33.83
N LEU A 254 -26.86 17.25 -33.59
CA LEU A 254 -25.42 17.54 -33.54
C LEU A 254 -24.98 17.95 -34.95
N LYS A 255 -24.29 19.09 -35.07
CA LYS A 255 -23.66 19.47 -36.34
C LYS A 255 -22.52 18.50 -36.67
N SER A 256 -22.26 18.27 -37.96
CA SER A 256 -21.04 17.58 -38.41
C SER A 256 -19.81 18.27 -37.80
N PRO A 257 -18.76 17.54 -37.39
CA PRO A 257 -17.59 18.14 -36.77
C PRO A 257 -16.93 19.13 -37.74
N GLU A 258 -17.01 20.41 -37.40
CA GLU A 258 -16.34 21.49 -38.11
C GLU A 258 -14.85 21.45 -37.78
N ARG A 259 -14.00 21.97 -38.68
CA ARG A 259 -12.55 22.07 -38.46
C ARG A 259 -12.17 23.53 -38.30
N ILE A 260 -11.35 23.83 -37.30
CA ILE A 260 -10.85 25.18 -37.04
C ILE A 260 -9.33 25.25 -37.17
N LYS A 261 -8.83 26.38 -37.68
CA LYS A 261 -7.40 26.65 -37.80
C LYS A 261 -6.85 27.32 -36.54
N ILE A 262 -5.54 27.19 -36.30
CA ILE A 262 -4.88 27.82 -35.14
C ILE A 262 -5.11 29.33 -35.10
N ARG A 263 -5.01 30.04 -36.24
CA ARG A 263 -5.31 31.48 -36.30
C ARG A 263 -6.72 31.81 -35.80
N ASP A 264 -7.70 31.02 -36.22
CA ASP A 264 -9.10 31.27 -35.91
C ASP A 264 -9.40 30.93 -34.44
N ILE A 265 -8.75 29.89 -33.88
CA ILE A 265 -8.79 29.60 -32.44
C ILE A 265 -8.31 30.80 -31.64
N ILE A 266 -7.13 31.34 -31.96
CA ILE A 266 -6.55 32.48 -31.24
C ILE A 266 -7.47 33.71 -31.30
N THR A 267 -8.06 33.97 -32.47
CA THR A 267 -9.02 35.07 -32.64
C THR A 267 -10.30 34.83 -31.83
N SER A 268 -10.80 33.58 -31.80
CA SER A 268 -12.01 33.22 -31.06
C SER A 268 -11.81 33.34 -29.55
N VAL A 269 -10.63 33.01 -29.03
CA VAL A 269 -10.30 33.18 -27.59
C VAL A 269 -10.36 34.64 -27.14
N GLU A 270 -10.02 35.59 -28.03
CA GLU A 270 -10.02 37.02 -27.71
C GLU A 270 -11.42 37.67 -27.84
N LYS A 271 -12.39 36.99 -28.49
CA LYS A 271 -13.67 37.61 -28.88
C LYS A 271 -14.91 36.82 -28.52
N ASP A 272 -14.86 35.50 -28.69
CA ASP A 272 -16.04 34.68 -28.89
C ASP A 272 -16.12 33.53 -27.86
N TRP A 273 -14.98 33.05 -27.34
CA TRP A 273 -14.91 31.84 -26.51
C TRP A 273 -14.53 32.13 -25.07
N THR A 274 -15.27 31.53 -24.14
CA THR A 274 -15.02 31.60 -22.70
C THR A 274 -14.98 30.23 -22.06
N LEU A 275 -14.51 30.14 -20.82
CA LEU A 275 -14.55 28.92 -20.02
C LEU A 275 -15.68 29.00 -18.99
N PRO A 276 -16.36 27.89 -18.69
CA PRO A 276 -17.34 27.87 -17.61
C PRO A 276 -16.61 27.93 -16.27
N HIS A 277 -17.20 28.60 -15.27
CA HIS A 277 -16.61 28.72 -13.94
C HIS A 277 -16.42 27.36 -13.25
N PHE A 278 -17.18 26.33 -13.63
CA PHE A 278 -17.06 24.96 -13.12
C PHE A 278 -15.99 24.11 -13.83
N GLN A 279 -15.23 24.68 -14.77
CA GLN A 279 -14.10 24.01 -15.43
C GLN A 279 -12.97 23.74 -14.42
N ARG A 280 -12.08 22.76 -14.68
CA ARG A 280 -10.88 22.51 -13.83
C ARG A 280 -9.79 23.58 -13.98
N TYR A 281 -8.83 23.60 -13.07
CA TYR A 281 -7.69 24.53 -13.14
C TYR A 281 -6.79 24.17 -14.34
N PHE A 282 -6.03 25.15 -14.85
CA PHE A 282 -4.98 24.85 -15.84
C PHE A 282 -3.86 24.07 -15.14
N ASP A 283 -3.48 22.92 -15.70
CA ASP A 283 -2.65 21.91 -15.04
C ASP A 283 -1.46 21.42 -15.87
N TRP A 284 -1.36 21.82 -17.14
CA TRP A 284 -0.23 21.45 -17.99
C TRP A 284 1.05 22.17 -17.59
N ASP A 285 2.15 21.44 -17.49
CA ASP A 285 3.49 21.98 -17.27
C ASP A 285 4.19 22.38 -18.59
N LYS A 286 5.43 22.84 -18.51
CA LYS A 286 6.19 23.29 -19.69
C LYS A 286 6.47 22.15 -20.69
N GLU A 287 6.61 20.91 -20.22
CA GLU A 287 6.86 19.75 -21.07
C GLU A 287 5.57 19.30 -21.75
N ASP A 288 4.44 19.31 -21.03
CA ASP A 288 3.12 19.03 -21.63
C ASP A 288 2.83 20.01 -22.80
N ILE A 289 3.11 21.30 -22.59
CA ILE A 289 2.95 22.33 -23.64
C ILE A 289 3.92 22.08 -24.80
N ARG A 290 5.19 21.77 -24.51
CA ARG A 290 6.20 21.49 -25.53
C ARG A 290 5.78 20.31 -26.40
N GLU A 291 5.42 19.18 -25.81
CA GLU A 291 5.00 17.96 -26.52
C GLU A 291 3.74 18.17 -27.36
N PHE A 292 2.80 18.97 -26.86
CA PHE A 292 1.62 19.35 -27.62
C PHE A 292 1.95 20.22 -28.83
N LEU A 293 2.79 21.25 -28.67
CA LEU A 293 3.25 22.08 -29.79
C LEU A 293 4.06 21.27 -30.81
N GLU A 294 4.83 20.30 -30.33
CA GLU A 294 5.61 19.40 -31.18
C GLU A 294 4.71 18.41 -31.94
N SER A 295 3.61 17.97 -31.33
CA SER A 295 2.58 17.18 -32.01
C SER A 295 1.92 17.97 -33.15
N ILE A 296 1.64 19.27 -32.93
CA ILE A 296 1.17 20.17 -33.99
C ILE A 296 2.24 20.32 -35.08
N PHE A 297 3.51 20.50 -34.69
CA PHE A 297 4.60 20.59 -35.65
C PHE A 297 4.72 19.33 -36.50
N ASN A 298 4.51 18.14 -35.93
CA ASN A 298 4.63 16.86 -36.63
C ASN A 298 3.33 16.41 -37.32
N ASP A 299 2.30 17.27 -37.38
CA ASP A 299 1.01 16.96 -38.00
C ASP A 299 0.27 15.78 -37.35
N TYR A 300 0.53 15.54 -36.05
CA TYR A 300 -0.13 14.48 -35.28
C TYR A 300 -1.52 14.89 -34.80
N PHE A 301 -2.37 13.89 -34.57
CA PHE A 301 -3.72 14.12 -34.04
C PHE A 301 -3.65 14.61 -32.59
N VAL A 302 -4.15 15.82 -32.35
CA VAL A 302 -4.13 16.47 -31.01
C VAL A 302 -5.50 16.47 -30.32
N GLY A 303 -6.42 15.59 -30.74
CA GLY A 303 -7.78 15.52 -30.21
C GLY A 303 -8.76 16.50 -30.86
N SER A 304 -9.97 16.58 -30.32
CA SER A 304 -11.00 17.56 -30.70
C SER A 304 -11.25 18.57 -29.57
N PHE A 305 -11.94 19.66 -29.87
CA PHE A 305 -12.50 20.59 -28.89
C PHE A 305 -14.01 20.41 -28.78
N LEU A 306 -14.54 20.54 -27.57
CA LEU A 306 -15.98 20.52 -27.32
C LEU A 306 -16.43 21.91 -26.88
N LEU A 307 -17.32 22.52 -27.64
CA LEU A 307 -17.87 23.84 -27.38
C LEU A 307 -19.38 23.76 -27.14
N TRP A 308 -19.92 24.68 -26.36
CA TRP A 308 -21.35 24.88 -26.18
C TRP A 308 -21.77 26.24 -26.69
N ASP A 309 -22.58 26.26 -27.75
CA ASP A 309 -23.04 27.49 -28.39
C ASP A 309 -24.02 28.26 -27.47
N LEU A 310 -23.96 29.59 -27.47
CA LEU A 310 -24.81 30.46 -26.64
C LEU A 310 -25.83 31.26 -27.45
N GLU A 311 -27.01 31.55 -26.89
CA GLU A 311 -28.02 32.42 -27.54
C GLU A 311 -27.74 33.91 -27.34
N LYS A 312 -27.54 34.37 -26.09
CA LYS A 312 -27.25 35.78 -25.75
C LYS A 312 -26.45 35.95 -24.45
N GLU A 313 -27.00 35.47 -23.34
CA GLU A 313 -26.33 35.52 -22.03
C GLU A 313 -25.88 34.12 -21.64
N PRO A 314 -24.66 33.97 -21.09
CA PRO A 314 -24.21 32.69 -20.57
C PRO A 314 -25.17 32.19 -19.47
N PRO A 315 -25.64 30.94 -19.54
CA PRO A 315 -26.47 30.34 -18.49
C PRO A 315 -25.68 30.03 -17.21
N VAL A 316 -24.36 30.29 -17.22
CA VAL A 316 -23.40 30.01 -16.15
C VAL A 316 -22.42 31.16 -16.03
N ASP A 317 -21.79 31.28 -14.87
CA ASP A 317 -20.66 32.19 -14.74
C ASP A 317 -19.54 31.74 -15.68
N VAL A 318 -18.97 32.70 -16.40
CA VAL A 318 -17.90 32.46 -17.37
C VAL A 318 -16.66 33.27 -17.03
N ILE A 319 -15.50 32.70 -17.34
CA ILE A 319 -14.20 33.33 -17.18
C ILE A 319 -13.47 33.33 -18.53
N SER A 320 -12.65 34.34 -18.76
CA SER A 320 -11.75 34.38 -19.91
C SER A 320 -10.67 33.29 -19.80
N ILE A 321 -10.13 32.87 -20.94
CA ILE A 321 -8.97 31.97 -20.94
C ILE A 321 -7.79 32.67 -20.27
N LYS A 322 -6.98 31.88 -19.58
CA LYS A 322 -5.82 32.39 -18.88
C LYS A 322 -4.88 33.15 -19.81
N GLY A 323 -4.58 34.40 -19.44
CA GLY A 323 -3.73 35.32 -20.19
C GLY A 323 -4.41 36.24 -21.16
N PHE A 324 -5.72 36.16 -21.23
CA PHE A 324 -6.55 37.20 -21.77
C PHE A 324 -7.23 37.93 -20.61
N ASP A 325 -6.78 39.15 -20.32
CA ASP A 325 -7.22 39.92 -19.14
C ASP A 325 -8.56 40.64 -19.37
N ASP A 326 -8.99 40.78 -20.62
CA ASP A 326 -10.25 41.42 -20.96
C ASP A 326 -11.44 40.46 -20.74
N LYS A 327 -12.56 41.02 -20.27
CA LYS A 327 -13.81 40.28 -20.11
C LYS A 327 -14.57 40.27 -21.43
N ILE A 328 -14.97 39.08 -21.87
CA ILE A 328 -15.87 38.93 -23.01
C ILE A 328 -17.30 39.10 -22.51
N GLU A 329 -17.93 40.24 -22.80
CA GLU A 329 -19.30 40.54 -22.33
C GLU A 329 -20.37 39.66 -22.99
N ARG A 330 -20.14 39.22 -24.24
CA ARG A 330 -21.09 38.43 -25.03
C ARG A 330 -20.37 37.31 -25.77
N PRO A 331 -20.00 36.22 -25.09
CA PRO A 331 -19.38 35.08 -25.75
C PRO A 331 -20.38 34.33 -26.62
N ASP A 332 -19.91 33.84 -27.75
CA ASP A 332 -20.68 32.98 -28.66
C ASP A 332 -20.62 31.51 -28.23
N SER A 333 -19.58 31.10 -27.51
CA SER A 333 -19.40 29.72 -27.08
C SER A 333 -18.66 29.57 -25.75
N ILE A 334 -18.96 28.48 -25.06
CA ILE A 334 -18.28 28.02 -23.84
C ILE A 334 -17.43 26.78 -24.16
N ILE A 335 -16.16 26.78 -23.76
CA ILE A 335 -15.24 25.66 -23.93
C ILE A 335 -15.47 24.62 -22.83
N LEU A 336 -15.97 23.45 -23.21
CA LEU A 336 -16.22 22.32 -22.32
C LEU A 336 -15.03 21.35 -22.27
N ASP A 337 -14.42 21.06 -23.41
CA ASP A 337 -13.19 20.27 -23.50
C ASP A 337 -12.18 20.92 -24.46
N GLY A 338 -10.89 20.78 -24.14
CA GLY A 338 -9.79 21.42 -24.86
C GLY A 338 -9.16 22.61 -24.15
N GLN A 339 -9.62 22.95 -22.93
CA GLN A 339 -9.09 24.07 -22.14
C GLN A 339 -7.56 24.10 -22.09
N GLN A 340 -6.92 22.98 -21.72
CA GLN A 340 -5.46 22.93 -21.55
C GLN A 340 -4.77 23.27 -22.88
N ARG A 341 -5.13 22.56 -23.96
CA ARG A 341 -4.63 22.78 -25.33
C ARG A 341 -4.83 24.21 -25.85
N ILE A 342 -6.04 24.75 -25.71
CA ILE A 342 -6.37 26.11 -26.18
C ILE A 342 -5.59 27.16 -25.39
N THR A 343 -5.53 27.01 -24.06
CA THR A 343 -4.77 27.91 -23.18
C THR A 343 -3.28 27.88 -23.54
N SER A 344 -2.72 26.69 -23.79
CA SER A 344 -1.33 26.51 -24.20
C SER A 344 -1.02 27.11 -25.56
N LEU A 345 -1.90 26.95 -26.55
CA LEU A 345 -1.78 27.64 -27.85
C LEU A 345 -1.74 29.16 -27.68
N TYR A 346 -2.70 29.70 -26.94
CA TYR A 346 -2.80 31.13 -26.69
C TYR A 346 -1.57 31.65 -25.96
N TYR A 347 -1.14 30.96 -24.91
CA TYR A 347 0.05 31.30 -24.13
C TYR A 347 1.31 31.37 -24.99
N SER A 348 1.60 30.31 -25.76
CA SER A 348 2.83 30.22 -26.54
C SER A 348 2.90 31.23 -27.70
N ILE A 349 1.74 31.61 -28.26
CA ILE A 349 1.66 32.53 -29.40
C ILE A 349 1.58 34.00 -28.97
N LYS A 350 0.84 34.31 -27.89
CA LYS A 350 0.70 35.70 -27.42
C LYS A 350 1.80 36.11 -26.46
N ALA A 351 2.43 35.14 -25.78
CA ALA A 351 3.38 35.35 -24.69
C ALA A 351 2.93 36.51 -23.76
N PRO A 352 1.70 36.45 -23.22
CA PRO A 352 1.16 37.51 -22.36
C PRO A 352 2.08 37.75 -21.16
N ASN A 353 2.26 38.99 -20.68
CA ASN A 353 3.15 39.24 -19.56
C ASN A 353 2.53 38.78 -18.26
N LEU A 354 2.90 37.59 -17.87
CA LEU A 354 2.05 36.81 -17.02
C LEU A 354 3.04 35.98 -16.20
N GLU A 355 3.02 36.18 -14.88
CA GLU A 355 3.76 35.39 -13.87
C GLU A 355 3.05 34.02 -13.73
N ILE A 356 2.90 33.31 -14.85
CA ILE A 356 1.89 32.25 -15.00
C ILE A 356 2.40 30.92 -14.50
N TRP A 357 2.48 30.72 -13.20
CA TRP A 357 2.29 29.37 -12.66
C TRP A 357 1.46 29.40 -11.36
N ARG A 358 0.77 30.52 -11.08
CA ARG A 358 0.07 30.78 -9.81
C ARG A 358 -1.29 30.10 -9.60
N ASP A 359 -1.92 29.49 -10.62
CA ASP A 359 -3.26 28.89 -10.42
C ASP A 359 -3.24 27.47 -9.88
N LYS A 360 -2.07 26.82 -9.94
CA LYS A 360 -1.62 26.03 -8.83
C LYS A 360 -0.77 26.98 -7.97
N ASP A 361 -1.33 27.47 -6.87
CA ASP A 361 -0.55 27.33 -5.64
C ASP A 361 -0.02 25.87 -5.64
N GLU A 362 1.10 25.52 -4.99
CA GLU A 362 1.55 24.11 -4.84
C GLU A 362 2.49 23.56 -5.94
N TRP A 363 3.83 23.66 -5.75
CA TRP A 363 4.87 22.61 -5.94
C TRP A 363 6.31 23.20 -5.81
N ASP A 364 7.16 22.44 -5.10
CA ASP A 364 8.44 22.82 -4.49
C ASP A 364 9.65 22.50 -5.40
N ASP A 365 9.86 23.31 -6.44
CA ASP A 365 11.24 23.55 -6.92
C ASP A 365 11.42 25.06 -7.20
N THR A 366 11.75 25.77 -6.13
CA THR A 366 11.81 27.23 -6.00
C THR A 366 12.88 27.91 -6.85
N LYS A 367 13.64 27.17 -7.68
CA LYS A 367 14.66 27.76 -8.56
C LYS A 367 14.20 28.02 -10.00
N PHE A 368 13.09 27.45 -10.46
CA PHE A 368 12.66 27.54 -11.87
C PHE A 368 11.28 28.18 -12.11
N ARG A 369 10.49 28.44 -11.06
CA ARG A 369 9.07 28.83 -11.18
C ARG A 369 8.78 30.33 -11.35
N GLU A 370 9.77 31.20 -11.18
CA GLU A 370 9.57 32.67 -11.25
C GLU A 370 9.79 33.25 -12.65
N ARG A 371 9.94 32.40 -13.68
CA ARG A 371 10.32 32.86 -15.02
C ARG A 371 9.29 32.46 -16.05
N HIS A 372 8.87 33.47 -16.81
CA HIS A 372 8.05 33.30 -17.99
C HIS A 372 8.73 32.31 -18.95
N GLN A 373 7.96 31.34 -19.44
CA GLN A 373 8.46 30.33 -20.37
C GLN A 373 8.17 30.74 -21.81
N TYR A 374 9.18 30.61 -22.66
CA TYR A 374 9.11 30.92 -24.07
C TYR A 374 9.40 29.66 -24.88
N PHE A 375 8.52 29.38 -25.84
CA PHE A 375 8.65 28.22 -26.72
C PHE A 375 9.25 28.62 -28.06
N TYR A 376 10.15 27.79 -28.56
CA TYR A 376 10.83 27.98 -29.84
C TYR A 376 10.83 26.68 -30.64
N ILE A 377 10.77 26.82 -31.97
CA ILE A 377 11.06 25.73 -32.91
C ILE A 377 12.58 25.76 -33.17
N ASP A 378 13.26 24.66 -32.90
CA ASP A 378 14.65 24.45 -33.28
C ASP A 378 14.73 24.12 -34.77
N LEU A 379 15.09 25.12 -35.57
CA LEU A 379 15.20 24.96 -37.01
C LEU A 379 16.37 24.05 -37.41
N ARG A 380 17.38 23.87 -36.55
CA ARG A 380 18.47 22.92 -36.82
C ARG A 380 17.93 21.50 -36.76
N ALA A 381 17.19 21.18 -35.70
CA ALA A 381 16.52 19.89 -35.56
C ALA A 381 15.57 19.62 -36.74
N PHE A 382 14.81 20.63 -37.15
CA PHE A 382 13.95 20.55 -38.34
C PHE A 382 14.71 20.20 -39.63
N PHE A 383 15.84 20.87 -39.92
CA PHE A 383 16.61 20.60 -41.13
C PHE A 383 17.43 19.30 -41.07
N GLU A 384 17.87 18.89 -39.88
CA GLU A 384 18.61 17.64 -39.67
C GLU A 384 17.69 16.41 -39.74
N ASN A 385 16.39 16.57 -39.45
CA ASN A 385 15.38 15.52 -39.46
C ASN A 385 15.79 14.30 -38.59
N ASP A 386 16.39 14.58 -37.43
CA ASP A 386 16.82 13.58 -36.46
C ASP A 386 15.66 13.24 -35.51
N PRO A 387 15.13 12.00 -35.52
CA PRO A 387 14.00 11.61 -34.67
C PRO A 387 14.33 11.55 -33.17
N LEU A 388 15.60 11.70 -32.79
CA LEU A 388 16.03 11.72 -31.38
C LEU A 388 16.14 13.13 -30.80
N LYS A 389 15.90 14.19 -31.58
CA LYS A 389 15.98 15.57 -31.13
C LYS A 389 14.58 16.18 -31.02
N ASP A 390 14.31 16.80 -29.88
CA ASP A 390 13.11 17.60 -29.69
C ASP A 390 13.14 18.81 -30.63
N ILE A 391 12.11 18.96 -31.47
CA ILE A 391 11.97 20.07 -32.41
C ILE A 391 11.44 21.32 -31.70
N VAL A 392 10.62 21.15 -30.67
CA VAL A 392 10.15 22.27 -29.84
C VAL A 392 10.97 22.32 -28.56
N ILE A 393 11.50 23.49 -28.22
CA ILE A 393 12.28 23.70 -27.00
C ILE A 393 11.71 24.84 -26.16
N CYS A 394 11.89 24.73 -24.85
CA CYS A 394 11.45 25.73 -23.88
C CYS A 394 12.65 26.49 -23.29
N LYS A 395 12.54 27.82 -23.14
CA LYS A 395 13.52 28.67 -22.46
C LYS A 395 12.83 29.60 -21.46
N ASP A 396 13.53 29.91 -20.37
CA ASP A 396 13.08 30.83 -19.33
C ASP A 396 13.40 32.31 -19.64
N THR A 397 13.99 32.56 -20.81
CA THR A 397 14.48 33.89 -21.24
C THR A 397 13.90 34.21 -22.61
N ARG A 398 13.38 35.44 -22.75
CA ARG A 398 12.94 35.97 -24.04
C ARG A 398 14.13 36.37 -24.88
N TYR A 399 14.28 35.78 -26.05
CA TYR A 399 15.36 36.14 -26.95
C TYR A 399 15.00 37.36 -27.79
N THR A 400 16.00 38.21 -28.03
CA THR A 400 15.88 39.28 -29.02
C THR A 400 15.77 38.66 -30.41
N PHE A 401 15.20 39.41 -31.37
CA PHE A 401 15.15 38.95 -32.76
C PHE A 401 16.53 38.50 -33.26
N GLU A 402 17.59 39.26 -32.99
CA GLU A 402 18.94 38.91 -33.44
C GLU A 402 19.46 37.59 -32.83
N ASP A 403 19.20 37.36 -31.54
CA ASP A 403 19.60 36.13 -30.85
C ASP A 403 18.86 34.90 -31.38
N THR A 404 17.59 35.06 -31.77
CA THR A 404 16.80 33.98 -32.38
C THR A 404 17.40 33.50 -33.69
N TYR A 405 17.84 34.41 -34.57
CA TYR A 405 18.49 34.07 -35.83
C TYR A 405 19.87 33.43 -35.62
N LYS A 406 20.68 33.98 -34.70
CA LYS A 406 22.02 33.46 -34.37
C LYS A 406 21.96 32.02 -33.87
N GLN A 407 20.89 31.68 -33.15
CA GLN A 407 20.70 30.36 -32.57
C GLN A 407 19.86 29.42 -33.46
N LEU A 408 19.31 29.90 -34.58
CA LEU A 408 18.38 29.16 -35.45
C LEU A 408 17.12 28.67 -34.70
N LEU A 409 16.57 29.53 -33.85
CA LEU A 409 15.38 29.24 -33.07
C LEU A 409 14.25 30.15 -33.54
N PHE A 410 13.14 29.61 -34.00
CA PHE A 410 11.96 30.42 -34.32
C PHE A 410 11.05 30.55 -33.09
N PRO A 411 10.76 31.76 -32.59
CA PRO A 411 9.89 31.94 -31.43
C PRO A 411 8.40 31.83 -31.77
N PHE A 412 7.65 31.02 -31.01
CA PHE A 412 6.19 30.90 -31.18
C PHE A 412 5.45 32.24 -31.00
N TYR A 413 5.97 33.14 -30.16
CA TYR A 413 5.41 34.48 -29.95
C TYR A 413 5.54 35.44 -31.15
N HIS A 414 6.16 34.97 -32.25
CA HIS A 414 6.14 35.67 -33.54
C HIS A 414 5.32 34.94 -34.60
N LEU A 415 4.63 33.85 -34.27
CA LEU A 415 3.90 33.03 -35.25
C LEU A 415 2.85 33.83 -36.02
N GLU A 416 2.05 34.68 -35.37
CA GLU A 416 1.05 35.53 -36.07
C GLU A 416 1.68 36.50 -37.09
N ASN A 417 2.93 36.92 -36.84
CA ASN A 417 3.68 37.88 -37.65
C ASN A 417 4.97 37.28 -38.24
N TYR A 418 4.98 35.97 -38.49
CA TYR A 418 6.19 35.21 -38.75
C TYR A 418 6.95 35.67 -40.01
N ARG A 419 6.23 36.25 -41.00
CA ARG A 419 6.83 36.82 -42.21
C ARG A 419 7.79 37.98 -41.92
N LYS A 420 7.53 38.78 -40.88
CA LYS A 420 8.45 39.85 -40.45
C LYS A 420 9.76 39.24 -39.96
N TRP A 421 9.68 38.23 -39.11
CA TRP A 421 10.85 37.48 -38.62
C TRP A 421 11.62 36.85 -39.80
N LEU A 422 10.92 36.23 -40.75
CA LEU A 422 11.56 35.61 -41.93
C LEU A 422 12.30 36.62 -42.81
N ASN A 423 11.74 37.80 -43.04
CA ASN A 423 12.38 38.85 -43.83
C ASN A 423 13.70 39.31 -43.19
N ASP A 424 13.75 39.41 -41.87
CA ASP A 424 14.95 39.84 -41.15
C ASP A 424 15.97 38.69 -40.99
N PHE A 425 15.49 37.45 -40.85
CA PHE A 425 16.33 36.25 -40.89
C PHE A 425 17.02 36.07 -42.26
N GLU A 426 16.29 36.29 -43.36
CA GLU A 426 16.84 36.28 -44.72
C GLU A 426 17.96 37.31 -44.89
N LYS A 427 17.74 38.56 -44.46
CA LYS A 427 18.78 39.60 -44.45
C LYS A 427 19.99 39.17 -43.63
N PHE A 428 19.79 38.55 -42.46
CA PHE A 428 20.88 38.04 -41.64
C PHE A 428 21.68 36.95 -42.37
N LEU A 429 21.02 35.98 -43.00
CA LEU A 429 21.71 34.92 -43.77
C LEU A 429 22.53 35.48 -44.94
N LEU A 430 22.02 36.52 -45.62
CA LEU A 430 22.75 37.21 -46.69
C LEU A 430 24.03 37.91 -46.20
N THR A 431 24.14 38.21 -44.89
CA THR A 431 25.42 38.69 -44.30
C THR A 431 26.41 37.56 -44.00
N LYS A 432 25.97 36.30 -44.00
CA LYS A 432 26.76 35.13 -43.62
C LYS A 432 27.13 34.23 -44.80
N SER A 433 26.37 34.28 -45.90
CA SER A 433 26.60 33.49 -47.10
C SER A 433 26.20 34.28 -48.36
N ASN A 434 26.95 34.08 -49.44
CA ASN A 434 26.65 34.63 -50.76
C ASN A 434 25.76 33.70 -51.61
N ASP A 435 25.43 32.49 -51.13
CA ASP A 435 24.56 31.54 -51.83
C ASP A 435 23.09 31.95 -51.69
N THR A 436 22.69 32.89 -52.56
CA THR A 436 21.33 33.47 -52.54
C THR A 436 20.27 32.43 -52.85
N ASN A 437 20.55 31.45 -53.71
CA ASN A 437 19.60 30.40 -54.08
C ASN A 437 19.28 29.49 -52.89
N LYS A 438 20.31 29.07 -52.13
CA LYS A 438 20.11 28.23 -50.94
C LYS A 438 19.39 28.99 -49.82
N ILE A 439 19.65 30.28 -49.67
CA ILE A 439 18.94 31.14 -48.70
C ILE A 439 17.45 31.23 -49.05
N ILE A 440 17.11 31.43 -50.34
CA ILE A 440 15.72 31.45 -50.81
C ILE A 440 15.04 30.10 -50.55
N GLU A 441 15.70 28.97 -50.79
CA GLU A 441 15.17 27.63 -50.52
C GLU A 441 14.87 27.42 -49.03
N ILE A 442 15.83 27.73 -48.15
CA ILE A 442 15.66 27.67 -46.68
C ILE A 442 14.48 28.55 -46.25
N ARG A 443 14.40 29.76 -46.79
CA ARG A 443 13.32 30.69 -46.51
C ARG A 443 11.95 30.10 -46.88
N HIS A 444 11.82 29.51 -48.07
CA HIS A 444 10.56 28.92 -48.53
C HIS A 444 10.14 27.74 -47.66
N LEU A 445 11.06 26.84 -47.31
CA LEU A 445 10.76 25.70 -46.43
C LEU A 445 10.23 26.15 -45.06
N ILE A 446 10.84 27.18 -44.47
CA ILE A 446 10.37 27.73 -43.19
C ILE A 446 9.03 28.46 -43.36
N ASP A 447 8.85 29.23 -44.44
CA ASP A 447 7.59 29.94 -44.73
C ASP A 447 6.43 28.96 -44.88
N ASP A 448 6.62 27.89 -45.65
CA ASP A 448 5.62 26.84 -45.86
C ASP A 448 5.26 26.15 -44.54
N LYS A 449 6.26 25.77 -43.72
CA LYS A 449 6.00 25.08 -42.45
C LYS A 449 5.28 25.97 -41.44
N LEU A 450 5.71 27.21 -41.27
CA LEU A 450 5.09 28.16 -40.33
C LEU A 450 3.69 28.58 -40.80
N ASN A 451 3.50 28.78 -42.10
CA ASN A 451 2.18 29.04 -42.67
C ASN A 451 1.24 27.85 -42.48
N HIS A 452 1.74 26.62 -42.66
CA HIS A 452 0.97 25.41 -42.43
C HIS A 452 0.54 25.30 -40.96
N ILE A 453 1.44 25.49 -39.99
CA ILE A 453 1.08 25.47 -38.56
C ILE A 453 -0.05 26.47 -38.27
N LEU A 454 0.07 27.72 -38.74
CA LEU A 454 -0.89 28.77 -38.40
C LEU A 454 -2.23 28.67 -39.18
N ASN A 455 -2.18 28.31 -40.46
CA ASN A 455 -3.29 28.45 -41.42
C ASN A 455 -3.71 27.15 -42.13
N GLY A 456 -2.94 26.08 -41.97
CA GLY A 456 -3.16 24.78 -42.60
C GLY A 456 -3.51 23.67 -41.59
N PHE A 457 -2.95 23.71 -40.38
CA PHE A 457 -3.26 22.74 -39.32
C PHE A 457 -4.66 23.01 -38.77
N GLU A 458 -5.49 21.95 -38.78
CA GLU A 458 -6.91 22.02 -38.46
C GLU A 458 -7.28 21.05 -37.34
N ILE A 459 -7.97 21.56 -36.32
CA ILE A 459 -8.43 20.80 -35.17
C ILE A 459 -9.95 20.60 -35.27
N PRO A 460 -10.48 19.37 -35.08
CA PRO A 460 -11.92 19.14 -35.06
C PRO A 460 -12.61 19.81 -33.88
N ILE A 461 -13.76 20.45 -34.11
CA ILE A 461 -14.67 20.99 -33.10
C ILE A 461 -15.98 20.22 -33.12
N ILE A 462 -16.47 19.88 -31.93
CA ILE A 462 -17.82 19.40 -31.69
C ILE A 462 -18.59 20.53 -30.99
N GLN A 463 -19.70 20.99 -31.58
CA GLN A 463 -20.56 22.03 -31.00
C GLN A 463 -21.83 21.42 -30.43
N LEU A 464 -22.07 21.69 -29.14
CA LEU A 464 -23.33 21.38 -28.48
C LEU A 464 -24.37 22.46 -28.77
N PRO A 465 -25.61 22.08 -29.11
CA PRO A 465 -26.69 23.03 -29.35
C PRO A 465 -26.99 23.96 -28.16
N LYS A 466 -27.39 25.20 -28.49
CA LYS A 466 -27.80 26.23 -27.53
C LYS A 466 -28.95 25.81 -26.62
N SER A 467 -29.75 24.83 -27.05
CA SER A 467 -30.91 24.31 -26.31
C SER A 467 -30.56 23.40 -25.12
N PHE A 468 -29.28 23.04 -24.94
CA PHE A 468 -28.87 22.15 -23.85
C PHE A 468 -29.02 22.88 -22.51
N SER A 469 -29.51 22.17 -21.50
CA SER A 469 -29.51 22.66 -20.12
C SER A 469 -28.11 22.55 -19.50
N ILE A 470 -27.87 23.33 -18.44
CA ILE A 470 -26.61 23.28 -17.70
C ILE A 470 -26.35 21.90 -17.09
N GLU A 471 -27.41 21.22 -16.63
CA GLU A 471 -27.31 19.87 -16.05
C GLU A 471 -26.83 18.86 -17.09
N GLN A 472 -27.39 18.91 -18.31
CA GLN A 472 -26.97 18.06 -19.42
C GLN A 472 -25.52 18.33 -19.85
N VAL A 473 -25.10 19.59 -19.86
CA VAL A 473 -23.73 19.97 -20.19
C VAL A 473 -22.74 19.48 -19.13
N ALA A 474 -23.08 19.63 -17.85
CA ALA A 474 -22.26 19.12 -16.75
C ALA A 474 -22.16 17.58 -16.78
N ASP A 475 -23.24 16.86 -17.15
CA ASP A 475 -23.22 15.41 -17.35
C ASP A 475 -22.31 14.99 -18.52
N ILE A 476 -22.36 15.71 -19.64
CA ILE A 476 -21.48 15.45 -20.79
C ILE A 476 -20.02 15.68 -20.41
N PHE A 477 -19.74 16.78 -19.71
CA PHE A 477 -18.40 17.08 -19.21
C PHE A 477 -17.86 15.98 -18.30
N GLU A 478 -18.69 15.47 -17.38
CA GLU A 478 -18.31 14.36 -16.50
C GLU A 478 -18.04 13.06 -17.27
N ASN A 479 -18.89 12.73 -18.24
CA ASN A 479 -18.82 11.49 -19.01
C ASN A 479 -17.65 11.44 -20.00
N ILE A 480 -17.24 12.58 -20.55
CA ILE A 480 -16.08 12.65 -21.46
C ILE A 480 -14.78 12.45 -20.67
N ASN A 481 -14.70 13.07 -19.50
CA ASN A 481 -13.51 13.06 -18.66
C ASN A 481 -13.34 11.81 -17.79
N THR A 482 -14.29 10.87 -17.82
CA THR A 482 -14.20 9.57 -17.13
C THR A 482 -13.43 8.52 -17.93
N ARG A 483 -13.17 8.74 -19.23
CA ARG A 483 -12.46 7.79 -20.11
C ARG A 483 -11.06 8.25 -20.58
N GLY A 484 -10.71 9.53 -20.43
CA GLY A 484 -9.42 10.14 -20.84
C GLY A 484 -8.46 10.50 -19.68
N GLU A 485 -7.46 11.36 -19.94
CA GLU A 485 -6.54 11.88 -18.90
C GLU A 485 -7.33 12.40 -17.69
N ARG A 486 -7.03 11.84 -16.52
CA ARG A 486 -7.98 11.76 -15.41
C ARG A 486 -8.12 13.12 -14.71
N LEU A 487 -9.33 13.66 -14.71
CA LEU A 487 -9.75 14.62 -13.68
C LEU A 487 -9.59 13.98 -12.30
N ASP A 488 -9.06 14.73 -11.34
CA ASP A 488 -8.99 14.26 -9.97
C ASP A 488 -10.38 14.25 -9.32
N THR A 489 -10.48 13.76 -8.08
CA THR A 489 -11.81 13.68 -7.41
C THR A 489 -12.37 15.06 -7.08
N PHE A 490 -11.51 16.03 -6.81
CA PHE A 490 -11.91 17.41 -6.49
C PHE A 490 -12.41 18.13 -7.74
N ASP A 491 -11.75 17.95 -8.89
CA ASP A 491 -12.18 18.51 -10.17
C ASP A 491 -13.57 18.03 -10.58
N LEU A 492 -13.86 16.75 -10.39
CA LEU A 492 -15.21 16.20 -10.64
C LEU A 492 -16.26 16.81 -9.70
N LEU A 493 -15.88 17.10 -8.45
CA LEU A 493 -16.77 17.74 -7.48
C LEU A 493 -17.08 19.19 -7.86
N ILE A 494 -16.16 19.92 -8.51
CA ILE A 494 -16.43 21.28 -9.01
C ILE A 494 -17.64 21.24 -9.97
N ALA A 495 -17.62 20.33 -10.96
CA ALA A 495 -18.71 20.20 -11.93
C ALA A 495 -20.01 19.68 -11.29
N ARG A 496 -19.92 18.65 -10.45
CA ARG A 496 -21.10 18.02 -9.83
C ARG A 496 -21.82 18.95 -8.86
N LEU A 497 -21.07 19.67 -8.01
CA LEU A 497 -21.66 20.57 -7.02
C LEU A 497 -22.22 21.85 -7.65
N TYR A 498 -21.73 22.24 -8.83
CA TYR A 498 -22.29 23.38 -9.57
C TYR A 498 -23.75 23.16 -9.96
N LYS A 499 -24.17 21.91 -10.24
CA LYS A 499 -25.60 21.53 -10.46
C LYS A 499 -26.49 21.92 -9.29
N TYR A 500 -25.92 21.98 -8.09
CA TYR A 500 -26.60 22.36 -6.84
C TYR A 500 -26.36 23.83 -6.45
N LYS A 501 -25.89 24.67 -7.39
CA LYS A 501 -25.53 26.07 -7.17
C LYS A 501 -24.44 26.28 -6.11
N ILE A 502 -23.54 25.31 -5.97
CA ILE A 502 -22.39 25.39 -5.07
C ILE A 502 -21.13 25.65 -5.89
N ASN A 503 -20.55 26.84 -5.71
CA ASN A 503 -19.29 27.22 -6.34
C ASN A 503 -18.10 26.73 -5.50
N LEU A 504 -17.62 25.51 -5.76
CA LEU A 504 -16.56 24.91 -4.96
C LEU A 504 -15.22 25.68 -5.06
N ARG A 505 -14.95 26.34 -6.20
CA ARG A 505 -13.73 27.14 -6.39
C ARG A 505 -13.70 28.35 -5.46
N GLU A 506 -14.82 29.05 -5.34
CA GLU A 506 -14.97 30.18 -4.42
C GLU A 506 -14.84 29.71 -2.96
N LEU A 507 -15.48 28.60 -2.60
CA LEU A 507 -15.39 28.03 -1.25
C LEU A 507 -13.96 27.57 -0.88
N TRP A 508 -13.21 27.04 -1.84
CA TRP A 508 -11.83 26.63 -1.63
C TRP A 508 -10.87 27.82 -1.64
N GLY A 509 -10.87 28.62 -2.71
CA GLY A 509 -9.97 29.76 -2.88
C GLY A 509 -10.30 30.91 -1.92
N ASP A 510 -11.41 31.57 -2.17
CA ASP A 510 -11.79 32.85 -1.55
C ASP A 510 -12.13 32.69 -0.06
N TYR A 511 -12.64 31.52 0.35
CA TYR A 511 -12.91 31.25 1.76
C TYR A 511 -11.77 30.48 2.45
N THR A 512 -11.47 29.25 2.01
CA THR A 512 -10.63 28.34 2.79
C THR A 512 -9.16 28.74 2.76
N VAL A 513 -8.60 28.98 1.57
CA VAL A 513 -7.17 29.32 1.39
C VAL A 513 -6.85 30.75 1.86
N GLU A 514 -7.78 31.68 1.66
CA GLU A 514 -7.61 33.04 2.20
C GLU A 514 -7.58 33.06 3.73
N LYS A 515 -8.53 32.36 4.36
CA LYS A 515 -8.70 32.37 5.83
C LYS A 515 -7.73 31.46 6.57
N TYR A 516 -7.43 30.27 6.04
CA TYR A 516 -6.67 29.22 6.73
C TYR A 516 -5.34 28.95 6.03
N LYS A 517 -4.34 29.80 6.31
CA LYS A 517 -2.98 29.70 5.72
C LYS A 517 -2.26 28.38 6.04
N THR A 518 -2.67 27.67 7.09
CA THR A 518 -2.11 26.35 7.41
C THR A 518 -2.67 25.28 6.46
N ILE A 519 -3.95 25.32 6.12
CA ILE A 519 -4.54 24.44 5.10
C ILE A 519 -3.87 24.68 3.75
N ASP A 520 -3.74 25.95 3.34
CA ASP A 520 -3.03 26.34 2.12
C ASP A 520 -1.62 25.73 2.07
N ARG A 521 -0.86 25.82 3.16
CA ARG A 521 0.49 25.22 3.23
C ARG A 521 0.50 23.70 3.07
N TYR A 522 -0.46 22.99 3.66
CA TYR A 522 -0.52 21.52 3.59
C TYR A 522 -1.01 21.03 2.24
N ALA A 523 -2.05 21.69 1.73
CA ALA A 523 -2.47 21.50 0.37
C ALA A 523 -1.22 21.68 -0.52
N LYS A 524 -0.39 22.71 -0.30
CA LYS A 524 0.82 23.03 -1.09
C LYS A 524 1.78 21.86 -1.32
N LYS A 525 1.73 20.88 -0.44
CA LYS A 525 2.50 19.64 -0.53
C LYS A 525 1.72 18.44 -1.05
N SER A 526 0.39 18.40 -0.87
CA SER A 526 -0.48 17.34 -1.36
C SER A 526 -1.89 17.82 -1.67
N GLU A 527 -2.26 17.71 -2.94
CA GLU A 527 -3.61 17.99 -3.47
C GLU A 527 -4.74 17.24 -2.78
N LYS A 528 -4.44 16.11 -2.12
CA LYS A 528 -5.41 15.31 -1.37
C LYS A 528 -6.00 16.07 -0.18
N VAL A 529 -5.34 17.11 0.32
CA VAL A 529 -5.83 17.93 1.44
C VAL A 529 -7.15 18.62 1.08
N ARG A 530 -7.35 18.96 -0.21
CA ARG A 530 -8.62 19.51 -0.74
C ARG A 530 -9.80 18.58 -0.48
N LEU A 531 -9.56 17.27 -0.43
CA LEU A 531 -10.58 16.26 -0.16
C LEU A 531 -10.81 16.01 1.34
N TYR A 532 -9.92 16.49 2.23
CA TYR A 532 -10.03 16.20 3.66
C TYR A 532 -11.20 16.92 4.32
N ILE A 533 -11.62 18.08 3.80
CA ILE A 533 -12.86 18.75 4.25
C ILE A 533 -14.06 17.86 3.91
N PHE A 534 -14.16 17.38 2.67
CA PHE A 534 -15.21 16.45 2.25
C PHE A 534 -15.22 15.14 3.05
N GLN A 535 -14.04 14.55 3.27
CA GLN A 535 -13.92 13.32 4.06
C GLN A 535 -14.35 13.55 5.50
N ALA A 536 -14.02 14.69 6.10
CA ALA A 536 -14.41 14.99 7.46
C ALA A 536 -15.93 15.21 7.58
N ILE A 537 -16.53 15.95 6.65
CA ILE A 537 -18.00 16.09 6.53
C ILE A 537 -18.64 14.71 6.40
N SER A 538 -18.12 13.86 5.50
CA SER A 538 -18.66 12.53 5.26
C SER A 538 -18.54 11.61 6.48
N LEU A 539 -17.42 11.65 7.22
CA LEU A 539 -17.27 10.87 8.45
C LEU A 539 -18.36 11.22 9.46
N CYS A 540 -18.66 12.51 9.64
CA CYS A 540 -19.65 12.98 10.61
C CYS A 540 -21.10 12.78 10.17
N TYR A 541 -21.43 12.99 8.89
CA TYR A 541 -22.83 13.10 8.44
C TYR A 541 -23.27 12.01 7.47
N HIS A 542 -22.37 11.29 6.80
CA HIS A 542 -22.77 10.18 5.95
C HIS A 542 -23.29 9.02 6.83
N PRO A 543 -24.42 8.35 6.51
CA PRO A 543 -24.99 7.28 7.34
C PRO A 543 -24.03 6.14 7.66
N ALA A 544 -23.13 5.84 6.72
CA ALA A 544 -22.07 4.85 6.88
C ALA A 544 -20.70 5.42 7.30
N SER A 545 -20.56 6.73 7.54
CA SER A 545 -19.29 7.46 7.76
C SER A 545 -18.24 7.10 6.70
N SER A 546 -18.62 7.06 5.43
CA SER A 546 -17.77 6.49 4.37
C SER A 546 -16.81 7.53 3.80
N CYS A 547 -15.52 7.18 3.70
CA CYS A 547 -14.52 8.00 3.00
C CYS A 547 -14.21 7.49 1.58
N LYS A 548 -14.96 6.51 1.07
CA LYS A 548 -14.72 5.96 -0.27
C LYS A 548 -14.98 7.02 -1.32
N ARG A 549 -14.14 7.05 -2.37
CA ARG A 549 -14.25 7.98 -3.49
C ARG A 549 -15.67 8.12 -4.06
N ARG A 550 -16.37 7.00 -4.27
CA ARG A 550 -17.76 7.01 -4.78
C ARG A 550 -18.69 7.83 -3.88
N ASP A 551 -18.65 7.57 -2.59
CA ASP A 551 -19.55 8.21 -1.63
C ASP A 551 -19.21 9.70 -1.45
N ILE A 552 -17.94 10.08 -1.61
CA ILE A 552 -17.48 11.47 -1.64
C ILE A 552 -17.95 12.19 -2.92
N LEU A 553 -17.91 11.54 -4.08
CA LEU A 553 -18.40 12.12 -5.33
C LEU A 553 -19.92 12.34 -5.30
N ASP A 554 -20.65 11.49 -4.58
CA ASP A 554 -22.10 11.56 -4.39
C ASP A 554 -22.45 12.24 -3.04
N ILE A 555 -21.57 13.10 -2.50
CA ILE A 555 -21.74 13.64 -1.13
C ILE A 555 -23.00 14.50 -0.99
N TYR A 556 -23.40 15.23 -2.04
CA TYR A 556 -24.58 16.08 -1.99
C TYR A 556 -25.85 15.24 -1.87
N GLU A 557 -25.97 14.22 -2.71
CA GLU A 557 -27.08 13.27 -2.76
C GLU A 557 -27.13 12.41 -1.49
N ASN A 558 -25.97 11.99 -0.98
CA ASN A 558 -25.90 11.11 0.18
C ASN A 558 -26.22 11.81 1.51
N ILE A 559 -26.00 13.12 1.61
CA ILE A 559 -26.14 13.89 2.86
C ILE A 559 -27.25 14.94 2.74
N TYR A 560 -27.09 15.91 1.84
CA TYR A 560 -27.91 17.12 1.81
C TYR A 560 -29.25 16.94 1.12
N GLN A 561 -29.33 16.10 0.07
CA GLN A 561 -30.61 15.80 -0.57
C GLN A 561 -31.54 15.00 0.36
N LYS A 562 -30.98 14.17 1.24
CA LYS A 562 -31.73 13.38 2.23
C LYS A 562 -32.06 14.18 3.50
N HIS A 563 -31.32 15.25 3.77
CA HIS A 563 -31.47 16.11 4.93
C HIS A 563 -31.45 17.59 4.51
N PRO A 564 -32.58 18.12 3.97
CA PRO A 564 -32.65 19.48 3.43
C PRO A 564 -32.47 20.59 4.49
N ASP A 565 -32.54 20.25 5.77
CA ASP A 565 -32.25 21.13 6.90
C ASP A 565 -30.76 21.43 7.08
N LEU A 566 -29.88 20.61 6.50
CA LEU A 566 -28.43 20.82 6.52
C LEU A 566 -27.99 21.70 5.35
N LEU A 567 -27.10 22.65 5.62
CA LEU A 567 -26.58 23.56 4.61
C LEU A 567 -25.12 23.23 4.27
N PHE A 568 -24.87 22.90 3.00
CA PHE A 568 -23.53 22.52 2.52
C PHE A 568 -22.47 23.57 2.85
N LYS A 569 -22.78 24.86 2.62
CA LYS A 569 -21.84 25.96 2.87
C LYS A 569 -21.48 26.07 4.36
N GLU A 570 -22.45 25.91 5.26
CA GLU A 570 -22.18 25.98 6.71
C GLU A 570 -21.27 24.84 7.16
N HIS A 571 -21.53 23.60 6.72
CA HIS A 571 -20.63 22.49 6.98
C HIS A 571 -19.26 22.67 6.33
N TRP A 572 -19.18 23.21 5.11
CA TRP A 572 -17.89 23.52 4.50
C TRP A 572 -17.07 24.47 5.39
N GLU A 573 -17.69 25.56 5.84
CA GLU A 573 -17.07 26.55 6.71
C GLU A 573 -16.64 25.96 8.07
N GLU A 574 -17.51 25.14 8.68
CA GLU A 574 -17.26 24.42 9.94
C GLU A 574 -16.08 23.44 9.79
N PHE A 575 -16.07 22.61 8.76
CA PHE A 575 -15.05 21.57 8.59
C PHE A 575 -13.73 22.12 8.04
N SER A 576 -13.72 23.24 7.31
CA SER A 576 -12.49 23.99 7.06
C SER A 576 -11.86 24.43 8.37
N ASN A 577 -12.64 24.93 9.33
CA ASN A 577 -12.12 25.25 10.66
C ASN A 577 -11.58 24.02 11.40
N TYR A 578 -12.30 22.90 11.42
CA TYR A 578 -11.83 21.69 12.11
C TYR A 578 -10.62 21.03 11.44
N VAL A 579 -10.49 21.09 10.12
CA VAL A 579 -9.28 20.64 9.41
C VAL A 579 -8.09 21.51 9.78
N ASP A 580 -8.27 22.84 9.86
CA ASP A 580 -7.22 23.75 10.33
C ASP A 580 -6.82 23.45 11.78
N LEU A 581 -7.80 23.29 12.68
CA LEU A 581 -7.56 22.90 14.08
C LEU A 581 -6.88 21.54 14.22
N ALA A 582 -7.20 20.58 13.36
CA ALA A 582 -6.53 19.28 13.34
C ALA A 582 -5.05 19.42 12.99
N ILE A 583 -4.72 20.23 11.97
CA ILE A 583 -3.33 20.51 11.60
C ILE A 583 -2.62 21.28 12.73
N GLN A 584 -3.26 22.28 13.32
CA GLN A 584 -2.70 23.00 14.47
C GLN A 584 -2.42 22.05 15.65
N LYS A 585 -3.33 21.12 15.96
CA LYS A 585 -3.10 20.10 17.00
C LYS A 585 -1.97 19.16 16.64
N LEU A 586 -1.81 18.81 15.36
CA LEU A 586 -0.67 18.01 14.90
C LEU A 586 0.66 18.73 15.13
N GLU A 587 0.72 20.03 14.84
CA GLU A 587 1.96 20.80 14.92
C GLU A 587 2.29 21.36 16.31
N ASN A 588 1.34 21.34 17.23
CA ASN A 588 1.55 21.90 18.56
C ASN A 588 2.52 21.02 19.39
N LEU A 589 3.53 21.67 19.97
CA LEU A 589 4.59 21.06 20.79
C LEU A 589 4.27 20.97 22.30
N LYS A 590 3.12 21.48 22.74
CA LYS A 590 2.75 21.48 24.17
C LYS A 590 1.69 20.42 24.46
N ASP A 591 0.54 20.53 23.78
CA ASP A 591 -0.65 19.70 23.95
C ASP A 591 -1.11 19.06 22.62
N GLY A 592 -0.18 18.97 21.67
CA GLY A 592 -0.37 18.40 20.35
C GLY A 592 0.45 17.13 20.09
N PHE A 593 0.85 16.95 18.83
CA PHE A 593 1.53 15.73 18.37
C PHE A 593 2.97 15.94 17.91
N GLY A 594 3.47 17.17 17.99
CA GLY A 594 4.86 17.51 17.68
C GLY A 594 5.28 17.32 16.22
N VAL A 595 4.35 17.36 15.27
CA VAL A 595 4.68 17.39 13.84
C VAL A 595 5.33 18.73 13.52
N LYS A 596 6.55 18.72 13.00
CA LYS A 596 7.29 19.97 12.72
C LYS A 596 6.65 20.80 11.60
N ASP A 597 6.33 20.12 10.50
CA ASP A 597 5.81 20.73 9.26
C ASP A 597 5.19 19.64 8.35
N GLU A 598 4.66 20.06 7.22
CA GLU A 598 4.03 19.20 6.22
C GLU A 598 4.95 18.10 5.65
N LYS A 599 6.28 18.29 5.67
CA LYS A 599 7.26 17.30 5.20
C LYS A 599 7.46 16.21 6.25
N GLU A 600 7.38 16.57 7.53
CA GLU A 600 7.51 15.69 8.68
C GLU A 600 6.22 15.01 9.12
N MET A 601 5.11 15.24 8.42
CA MET A 601 3.84 14.59 8.69
C MET A 601 3.94 13.05 8.53
N PRO A 602 3.64 12.23 9.57
CA PRO A 602 3.66 10.77 9.46
C PRO A 602 2.67 10.25 8.41
N PHE A 603 1.43 10.75 8.45
CA PHE A 603 0.35 10.36 7.55
C PHE A 603 -0.60 11.53 7.32
N LEU A 604 -0.66 12.07 6.10
CA LEU A 604 -1.66 13.09 5.77
C LEU A 604 -3.12 12.63 6.01
N PRO A 605 -3.51 11.35 5.77
CA PRO A 605 -4.89 10.92 5.98
C PRO A 605 -5.41 10.99 7.43
N VAL A 606 -4.55 11.21 8.44
CA VAL A 606 -5.05 11.39 9.82
C VAL A 606 -5.71 12.75 10.03
N ILE A 607 -5.46 13.73 9.16
CA ILE A 607 -6.06 15.07 9.23
C ILE A 607 -7.60 15.02 9.23
N PRO A 608 -8.28 14.42 8.23
CA PRO A 608 -9.75 14.42 8.18
C PRO A 608 -10.40 13.67 9.35
N ILE A 609 -9.78 12.59 9.83
CA ILE A 609 -10.30 11.85 10.99
C ILE A 609 -10.09 12.62 12.30
N ILE A 610 -8.94 13.27 12.51
CA ILE A 610 -8.74 14.14 13.68
C ILE A 610 -9.73 15.30 13.63
N ALA A 611 -9.91 15.95 12.47
CA ALA A 611 -10.89 17.03 12.30
C ALA A 611 -12.30 16.58 12.70
N SER A 612 -12.73 15.43 12.19
CA SER A 612 -14.04 14.83 12.52
C SER A 612 -14.17 14.52 14.00
N LEU A 613 -13.13 13.95 14.61
CA LEU A 613 -13.12 13.59 16.03
C LEU A 613 -13.09 14.83 16.93
N LEU A 614 -12.37 15.89 16.56
CA LEU A 614 -12.39 17.17 17.30
C LEU A 614 -13.79 17.76 17.32
N ARG A 615 -14.49 17.73 16.17
CA ARG A 615 -15.91 18.12 16.09
C ARG A 615 -16.79 17.28 17.01
N GLU A 616 -16.64 15.96 17.01
CA GLU A 616 -17.39 15.07 17.91
C GLU A 616 -17.08 15.36 19.39
N ILE A 617 -15.81 15.60 19.73
CA ILE A 617 -15.37 15.94 21.08
C ILE A 617 -15.99 17.26 21.54
N ASP A 618 -16.10 18.25 20.66
CA ASP A 618 -16.64 19.56 21.02
C ASP A 618 -18.10 19.54 21.46
N SER A 619 -18.86 18.58 20.94
CA SER A 619 -20.26 18.35 21.31
C SER A 619 -20.44 17.58 22.62
N ARG A 620 -19.36 17.06 23.22
CA ARG A 620 -19.40 16.15 24.38
C ARG A 620 -19.07 16.87 25.69
N HIS A 621 -19.62 16.37 26.80
CA HIS A 621 -19.36 16.89 28.15
C HIS A 621 -18.03 16.38 28.73
N ASN A 622 -17.53 15.23 28.28
CA ASN A 622 -16.30 14.57 28.74
C ASN A 622 -15.09 14.86 27.84
N LYS A 623 -14.91 16.12 27.40
CA LYS A 623 -13.89 16.53 26.42
C LYS A 623 -12.47 16.11 26.80
N PHE A 624 -12.12 16.22 28.08
CA PHE A 624 -10.78 15.89 28.58
C PHE A 624 -10.42 14.42 28.36
N GLU A 625 -11.32 13.50 28.74
CA GLU A 625 -11.08 12.05 28.56
C GLU A 625 -11.11 11.64 27.07
N CYS A 626 -11.96 12.28 26.27
CA CYS A 626 -11.98 12.01 24.82
C CYS A 626 -10.68 12.48 24.15
N ASN A 627 -10.11 13.62 24.56
CA ASN A 627 -8.82 14.09 24.05
C ASN A 627 -7.68 13.11 24.40
N LYS A 628 -7.65 12.56 25.61
CA LYS A 628 -6.67 11.51 25.97
C LYS A 628 -6.81 10.27 25.08
N LYS A 629 -8.04 9.82 24.82
CA LYS A 629 -8.30 8.68 23.93
C LYS A 629 -7.87 8.96 22.49
N LEU A 630 -8.11 10.18 21.99
CA LEU A 630 -7.62 10.64 20.69
C LEU A 630 -6.10 10.57 20.61
N GLU A 631 -5.39 11.04 21.65
CA GLU A 631 -3.92 10.98 21.72
C GLU A 631 -3.40 9.54 21.72
N MET A 632 -3.99 8.68 22.54
CA MET A 632 -3.64 7.26 22.57
C MET A 632 -3.81 6.58 21.22
N TRP A 633 -4.90 6.89 20.51
CA TRP A 633 -5.15 6.35 19.17
C TRP A 633 -4.18 6.91 18.12
N TYR A 634 -3.87 8.20 18.16
CA TYR A 634 -2.94 8.80 17.19
C TYR A 634 -1.57 8.10 17.26
N TRP A 635 -1.00 7.99 18.46
CA TRP A 635 0.29 7.32 18.64
C TRP A 635 0.23 5.84 18.31
N SER A 636 -0.89 5.18 18.64
CA SER A 636 -1.13 3.79 18.22
C SER A 636 -1.13 3.63 16.71
N SER A 637 -1.74 4.58 15.98
CA SER A 637 -1.83 4.55 14.51
C SER A 637 -0.48 4.79 13.84
N VAL A 638 0.33 5.70 14.37
CA VAL A 638 1.69 5.98 13.89
C VAL A 638 2.58 4.75 14.07
N PHE A 639 2.66 4.19 15.28
CA PHE A 639 3.56 3.08 15.62
C PHE A 639 3.05 1.69 15.21
N THR A 640 1.89 1.62 14.56
CA THR A 640 1.41 0.42 13.84
C THR A 640 1.42 0.59 12.33
N ASN A 641 1.85 1.75 11.83
CA ASN A 641 1.87 2.09 10.41
C ASN A 641 0.46 1.95 9.76
N ALA A 642 -0.59 2.33 10.50
CA ALA A 642 -1.99 1.95 10.24
C ALA A 642 -2.54 2.44 8.89
N TYR A 643 -2.00 3.54 8.36
CA TYR A 643 -2.44 4.19 7.12
C TYR A 643 -1.52 3.93 5.92
N SER A 644 -0.67 2.89 6.00
CA SER A 644 0.19 2.47 4.88
C SER A 644 -0.56 1.75 3.75
N SER A 645 -1.79 1.27 4.00
CA SER A 645 -2.66 0.66 2.99
C SER A 645 -4.15 0.76 3.38
N SER A 646 -5.04 0.62 2.40
CA SER A 646 -6.52 0.60 2.62
C SER A 646 -7.05 1.80 3.42
N VAL A 647 -6.52 2.99 3.14
CA VAL A 647 -6.72 4.23 3.91
C VAL A 647 -8.20 4.54 4.14
N ASP A 648 -9.02 4.64 3.09
CA ASP A 648 -10.42 5.08 3.20
C ASP A 648 -11.25 4.18 4.12
N SER A 649 -11.07 2.85 4.01
CA SER A 649 -11.79 1.89 4.86
C SER A 649 -11.30 1.92 6.30
N ARG A 650 -10.02 2.23 6.52
CA ARG A 650 -9.45 2.41 7.86
C ARG A 650 -10.01 3.66 8.53
N LEU A 651 -10.08 4.79 7.83
CA LEU A 651 -10.64 6.04 8.36
C LEU A 651 -12.08 5.84 8.85
N THR A 652 -12.93 5.22 8.03
CA THR A 652 -14.31 4.89 8.42
C THR A 652 -14.38 3.98 9.65
N ALA A 653 -13.53 2.95 9.71
CA ALA A 653 -13.54 2.02 10.84
C ALA A 653 -13.04 2.69 12.13
N ASP A 654 -11.91 3.39 12.07
CA ASP A 654 -11.31 4.06 13.22
C ASP A 654 -12.26 5.15 13.76
N PHE A 655 -12.84 6.00 12.91
CA PHE A 655 -13.78 7.03 13.36
C PHE A 655 -14.94 6.45 14.18
N LYS A 656 -15.55 5.36 13.68
CA LYS A 656 -16.63 4.66 14.39
C LYS A 656 -16.15 4.02 15.70
N GLU A 657 -15.02 3.30 15.66
CA GLU A 657 -14.46 2.65 16.84
C GLU A 657 -14.07 3.67 17.94
N LEU A 658 -13.53 4.84 17.58
CA LEU A 658 -13.25 5.90 18.56
C LEU A 658 -14.50 6.56 19.11
N LYS A 659 -15.50 6.84 18.27
CA LYS A 659 -16.77 7.41 18.74
C LYS A 659 -17.41 6.48 19.78
N ASP A 660 -17.45 5.20 19.47
CA ASP A 660 -17.88 4.16 20.40
C ASP A 660 -17.04 4.13 21.68
N TRP A 661 -15.71 4.29 21.57
CA TRP A 661 -14.82 4.31 22.72
C TRP A 661 -14.99 5.57 23.58
N PHE A 662 -15.33 6.72 23.00
CA PHE A 662 -15.61 7.95 23.74
C PHE A 662 -16.81 7.80 24.68
N ASP A 663 -17.77 6.96 24.30
CA ASP A 663 -18.98 6.64 25.08
C ASP A 663 -18.80 5.46 26.05
N ASP A 664 -17.95 4.49 25.70
CA ASP A 664 -17.78 3.24 26.47
C ASP A 664 -16.31 2.80 26.54
N ASP A 665 -15.71 2.88 27.75
CA ASP A 665 -14.31 2.50 28.01
C ASP A 665 -13.98 1.05 27.67
N SER A 666 -14.97 0.17 27.60
CA SER A 666 -14.78 -1.24 27.22
C SER A 666 -14.54 -1.43 25.71
N LYS A 667 -14.95 -0.45 24.88
CA LYS A 667 -14.85 -0.51 23.42
C LYS A 667 -13.53 0.05 22.88
N VAL A 668 -12.41 -0.42 23.41
CA VAL A 668 -11.08 0.03 22.97
C VAL A 668 -10.89 -0.26 21.47
N PRO A 669 -10.47 0.71 20.63
CA PRO A 669 -10.27 0.51 19.20
C PRO A 669 -9.23 -0.56 18.88
N LYS A 670 -9.41 -1.28 17.77
CA LYS A 670 -8.51 -2.37 17.36
C LYS A 670 -7.09 -1.87 17.11
N SER A 671 -6.95 -0.67 16.57
CA SER A 671 -5.65 -0.02 16.34
C SER A 671 -4.87 0.17 17.64
N VAL A 672 -5.53 0.60 18.72
CA VAL A 672 -4.94 0.75 20.05
C VAL A 672 -4.57 -0.60 20.65
N GLN A 673 -5.45 -1.61 20.55
CA GLN A 673 -5.16 -2.96 21.05
C GLN A 673 -3.94 -3.57 20.34
N GLN A 674 -3.88 -3.44 19.00
CA GLN A 674 -2.77 -3.97 18.20
C GLN A 674 -1.45 -3.25 18.51
N ALA A 675 -1.48 -1.93 18.74
CA ALA A 675 -0.28 -1.17 19.10
C ALA A 675 0.34 -1.68 20.41
N LYS A 676 -0.48 -1.98 21.43
CA LYS A 676 -0.02 -2.54 22.70
C LYS A 676 0.67 -3.89 22.55
N ILE A 677 0.16 -4.75 21.65
CA ILE A 677 0.77 -6.05 21.34
C ILE A 677 2.09 -5.84 20.59
N ASN A 678 2.09 -4.96 19.58
CA ASN A 678 3.25 -4.74 18.71
C ASN A 678 4.42 -4.05 19.42
N LEU A 679 4.16 -3.31 20.51
CA LEU A 679 5.20 -2.59 21.25
C LEU A 679 6.35 -3.50 21.70
N GLN A 680 6.07 -4.76 22.08
CA GLN A 680 7.09 -5.71 22.55
C GLN A 680 8.06 -6.16 21.45
N VAL A 681 7.59 -6.18 20.20
CA VAL A 681 8.34 -6.63 19.03
C VAL A 681 8.86 -5.46 18.17
N LEU A 682 8.46 -4.23 18.49
CA LEU A 682 8.91 -3.03 17.78
C LEU A 682 10.43 -2.86 17.94
N ARG A 683 11.11 -2.57 16.83
CA ARG A 683 12.56 -2.33 16.76
C ARG A 683 12.81 -1.03 16.01
N LEU A 684 12.91 0.06 16.75
CA LEU A 684 13.15 1.40 16.23
C LEU A 684 14.57 1.55 15.69
N ARG A 685 15.53 0.79 16.23
CA ARG A 685 16.93 0.83 15.78
C ARG A 685 17.13 0.47 14.31
N ASN A 686 16.20 -0.28 13.72
CA ASN A 686 16.24 -0.68 12.31
C ASN A 686 15.50 0.31 11.38
N LEU A 687 14.94 1.40 11.90
CA LEU A 687 14.21 2.40 11.11
C LEU A 687 15.17 3.40 10.47
N ASN A 688 15.57 3.12 9.22
CA ASN A 688 16.57 3.91 8.50
C ASN A 688 15.98 4.83 7.41
N THR A 689 14.68 4.73 7.14
CA THR A 689 14.04 5.45 6.03
C THR A 689 13.22 6.64 6.53
N GLN A 690 13.64 7.86 6.17
CA GLN A 690 12.98 9.09 6.63
C GLN A 690 11.54 9.27 6.15
N SER A 691 11.16 8.64 5.04
CA SER A 691 9.77 8.65 4.55
C SER A 691 8.82 7.73 5.35
N ASN A 692 9.37 6.87 6.23
CA ASN A 692 8.56 5.96 7.05
C ASN A 692 7.79 6.74 8.13
N ALA A 693 6.50 6.45 8.30
CA ALA A 693 5.66 7.13 9.27
C ALA A 693 6.12 6.94 10.72
N MET A 694 6.66 5.77 11.09
CA MET A 694 7.22 5.54 12.42
C MET A 694 8.49 6.35 12.65
N TYR A 695 9.33 6.51 11.61
CA TYR A 695 10.51 7.38 11.68
C TYR A 695 10.09 8.81 12.00
N LYS A 696 9.15 9.35 11.21
CA LYS A 696 8.58 10.69 11.44
C LYS A 696 7.92 10.80 12.81
N GLY A 697 7.23 9.76 13.26
CA GLY A 697 6.66 9.66 14.60
C GLY A 697 7.68 9.78 15.73
N VAL A 698 8.84 9.12 15.64
CA VAL A 698 9.93 9.29 16.61
C VAL A 698 10.48 10.72 16.58
N MET A 699 10.63 11.31 15.39
CA MET A 699 11.07 12.71 15.27
C MET A 699 10.05 13.70 15.85
N SER A 700 8.76 13.43 15.70
CA SER A 700 7.69 14.22 16.32
C SER A 700 7.69 14.09 17.84
N LEU A 701 7.95 12.88 18.35
CA LEU A 701 8.07 12.66 19.79
C LEU A 701 9.26 13.41 20.39
N LEU A 702 10.42 13.42 19.71
CA LEU A 702 11.57 14.24 20.11
C LEU A 702 11.24 15.73 20.18
N ALA A 703 10.49 16.24 19.20
CA ALA A 703 10.06 17.63 19.20
C ALA A 703 9.09 17.92 20.36
N LEU A 704 8.17 17.00 20.67
CA LEU A 704 7.19 17.12 21.74
C LEU A 704 7.82 17.09 23.14
N GLU A 705 8.91 16.33 23.35
CA GLU A 705 9.72 16.39 24.58
C GLU A 705 10.53 17.70 24.72
N GLY A 706 10.45 18.60 23.73
CA GLY A 706 11.09 19.90 23.78
C GLY A 706 12.58 19.86 23.45
N SER A 707 13.00 19.02 22.50
CA SER A 707 14.40 18.91 22.02
C SER A 707 15.07 20.28 21.82
N LYS A 708 16.13 20.55 22.59
CA LYS A 708 16.91 21.79 22.60
C LYS A 708 18.20 21.71 21.77
N ASP A 709 18.51 22.76 21.03
CA ASP A 709 19.77 22.84 20.29
C ASP A 709 21.01 22.72 21.20
N PHE A 710 22.00 21.94 20.76
CA PHE A 710 23.23 21.68 21.52
C PHE A 710 24.11 22.91 21.74
N GLU A 711 23.98 23.97 20.94
CA GLU A 711 24.78 25.18 21.08
C GLU A 711 23.99 26.30 21.77
N THR A 712 22.74 26.51 21.33
CA THR A 712 21.95 27.68 21.75
C THR A 712 21.03 27.39 22.94
N GLY A 713 20.81 26.11 23.29
CA GLY A 713 19.87 25.69 24.34
C GLY A 713 18.40 26.01 24.03
N LYS A 714 18.09 26.53 22.84
CA LYS A 714 16.73 26.89 22.42
C LYS A 714 15.98 25.66 21.94
N MET A 715 14.70 25.57 22.25
CA MET A 715 13.82 24.52 21.70
C MET A 715 13.73 24.68 20.18
N LEU A 716 13.99 23.58 19.45
CA LEU A 716 14.09 23.59 17.99
C LEU A 716 12.83 23.10 17.29
N GLY A 717 11.88 22.50 18.00
CA GLY A 717 10.69 21.88 17.40
C GLY A 717 9.84 22.82 16.54
N ASN A 718 9.92 24.14 16.74
CA ASN A 718 9.13 25.15 16.01
C ASN A 718 9.90 25.95 14.96
N ALA A 719 11.23 25.87 14.91
CA ALA A 719 12.00 26.61 13.92
C ALA A 719 12.11 25.76 12.64
N ARG A 720 11.29 26.11 11.65
CA ARG A 720 11.24 25.46 10.32
C ARG A 720 12.59 25.42 9.60
N GLU A 721 13.51 26.30 9.98
CA GLU A 721 14.87 26.39 9.44
C GLU A 721 15.86 25.33 9.98
N ASN A 722 15.47 24.55 10.99
CA ASN A 722 16.34 23.51 11.57
C ASN A 722 16.31 22.23 10.74
N ASP A 723 17.39 21.46 10.77
CA ASP A 723 17.51 20.22 10.02
C ASP A 723 17.69 19.03 10.97
N LYS A 724 17.41 17.83 10.46
CA LYS A 724 17.69 16.58 11.17
C LYS A 724 19.11 16.18 10.84
N ASP A 725 19.92 15.91 11.85
CA ASP A 725 21.29 15.49 11.63
C ASP A 725 21.66 14.27 12.50
N HIS A 726 22.66 13.52 12.05
CA HIS A 726 23.13 12.34 12.75
C HIS A 726 23.99 12.73 13.96
N ILE A 727 23.69 12.20 15.14
CA ILE A 727 24.50 12.37 16.36
C ILE A 727 25.89 11.77 16.17
N PHE A 728 25.95 10.55 15.62
CA PHE A 728 27.17 9.94 15.08
C PHE A 728 27.26 10.20 13.57
N PRO A 729 28.28 10.91 13.08
CA PRO A 729 28.32 11.43 11.71
C PRO A 729 28.47 10.34 10.64
N LYS A 730 27.55 10.31 9.67
CA LYS A 730 27.56 9.33 8.55
C LYS A 730 28.85 9.29 7.72
N SER A 731 29.58 10.40 7.60
CA SER A 731 30.80 10.48 6.79
C SER A 731 32.00 9.72 7.38
N ARG A 732 31.92 9.23 8.61
CA ARG A 732 32.97 8.46 9.26
C ARG A 732 32.88 6.98 8.87
N LYS A 733 33.99 6.25 9.09
CA LYS A 733 34.05 4.80 8.88
C LYS A 733 33.64 4.09 10.16
N TYR A 734 32.61 3.28 10.06
CA TYR A 734 32.14 2.40 11.12
C TYR A 734 32.44 0.94 10.76
N ASP A 735 32.58 0.08 11.77
CA ASP A 735 32.62 -1.36 11.53
C ASP A 735 31.28 -1.86 10.97
N ALA A 736 31.25 -3.12 10.53
CA ALA A 736 30.09 -3.72 9.88
C ALA A 736 28.84 -3.76 10.80
N ASP A 737 29.04 -3.84 12.12
CA ASP A 737 27.93 -3.94 13.08
C ASP A 737 27.35 -2.56 13.40
N SER A 738 28.20 -1.55 13.54
CA SER A 738 27.84 -0.17 13.79
C SER A 738 27.22 0.49 12.55
N SER A 739 27.72 0.16 11.36
CA SER A 739 27.21 0.70 10.08
C SER A 739 25.73 0.40 9.85
N LYS A 740 25.17 -0.66 10.45
CA LYS A 740 23.74 -1.01 10.34
C LYS A 740 22.82 0.05 10.97
N TYR A 741 23.32 0.76 11.99
CA TYR A 741 22.55 1.70 12.79
C TYR A 741 22.88 3.16 12.50
N ILE A 742 23.78 3.44 11.55
CA ILE A 742 24.21 4.81 11.26
C ILE A 742 23.04 5.69 10.79
N ASP A 743 22.19 5.16 9.91
CA ASP A 743 21.01 5.87 9.38
C ASP A 743 19.76 5.67 10.25
N SER A 744 19.89 5.03 11.42
CA SER A 744 18.78 4.79 12.34
C SER A 744 18.17 6.10 12.81
N VAL A 745 16.84 6.15 12.94
CA VAL A 745 16.13 7.29 13.55
C VAL A 745 16.63 7.59 14.97
N LEU A 746 17.11 6.58 15.68
CA LEU A 746 17.67 6.72 17.02
C LEU A 746 19.07 7.33 17.03
N ASN A 747 19.71 7.49 15.87
CA ASN A 747 20.93 8.27 15.70
C ASN A 747 20.64 9.70 15.24
N MET A 748 19.38 10.15 15.20
CA MET A 748 19.01 11.47 14.70
C MET A 748 18.69 12.45 15.84
N ALA A 749 18.94 13.73 15.60
CA ALA A 749 18.55 14.83 16.48
C ALA A 749 18.07 16.04 15.66
N TRP A 750 17.21 16.85 16.26
CA TRP A 750 16.89 18.19 15.75
C TRP A 750 18.03 19.13 16.10
N LEU A 751 18.70 19.70 15.10
CA LEU A 751 19.81 20.64 15.31
C LEU A 751 19.65 21.87 14.42
N SER A 752 20.10 23.03 14.91
CA SER A 752 20.20 24.22 14.07
C SER A 752 21.30 24.05 13.02
N LYS A 753 21.16 24.74 11.89
CA LYS A 753 22.19 24.74 10.84
C LYS A 753 23.57 25.14 11.37
N LYS A 754 23.61 26.11 12.29
CA LYS A 754 24.85 26.58 12.93
C LYS A 754 25.51 25.46 13.76
N THR A 755 24.71 24.79 14.58
CA THR A 755 25.15 23.69 15.43
C THR A 755 25.61 22.49 14.61
N ASN A 756 24.93 22.16 13.52
CA ASN A 756 25.36 21.14 12.57
C ASN A 756 26.73 21.49 11.95
N ILE A 757 26.93 22.73 11.49
CA ILE A 757 28.23 23.19 10.96
C ILE A 757 29.34 23.08 12.01
N ARG A 758 29.07 23.48 13.26
CA ARG A 758 30.04 23.43 14.36
C ARG A 758 30.41 21.99 14.74
N LYS A 759 29.41 21.10 14.81
CA LYS A 759 29.59 19.67 15.04
C LYS A 759 30.38 19.02 13.88
N SER A 760 30.05 19.39 12.64
CA SER A 760 30.69 18.86 11.44
C SER A 760 30.69 17.31 11.44
N ASN A 761 31.74 16.70 10.92
CA ASN A 761 31.98 15.26 10.92
C ASN A 761 32.76 14.76 12.16
N LYS A 762 32.79 15.52 13.26
CA LYS A 762 33.47 15.12 14.51
C LYS A 762 32.74 13.96 15.19
N GLU A 763 33.50 13.08 15.85
CA GLU A 763 32.90 12.03 16.68
C GLU A 763 32.22 12.64 17.92
N PRO A 764 31.21 11.99 18.52
CA PRO A 764 30.56 12.47 19.74
C PRO A 764 31.52 12.89 20.84
N LYS A 765 32.52 12.06 21.16
CA LYS A 765 33.55 12.42 22.14
C LYS A 765 34.26 13.76 21.85
N GLU A 766 34.49 14.07 20.58
CA GLU A 766 35.21 15.29 20.16
C GLU A 766 34.32 16.52 20.29
N TYR A 767 33.15 16.53 19.63
CA TYR A 767 32.31 17.74 19.65
C TYR A 767 31.65 17.99 21.00
N ILE A 768 31.36 16.94 21.79
CA ILE A 768 30.80 17.10 23.15
C ILE A 768 31.79 17.83 24.03
N LYS A 769 33.07 17.46 23.95
CA LYS A 769 34.14 18.17 24.66
C LYS A 769 34.18 19.64 24.27
N ASP A 770 34.14 19.94 22.96
CA ASP A 770 34.13 21.32 22.46
C ASP A 770 32.91 22.12 22.97
N PHE A 771 31.73 21.50 23.06
CA PHE A 771 30.54 22.17 23.62
C PHE A 771 30.70 22.45 25.13
N ILE A 772 31.17 21.47 25.91
CA ILE A 772 31.34 21.64 27.36
C ILE A 772 32.35 22.74 27.66
N GLU A 773 33.50 22.75 26.99
CA GLU A 773 34.57 23.73 27.22
C GLU A 773 34.17 25.13 26.71
N GLU A 774 33.70 25.25 25.46
CA GLU A 774 33.54 26.55 24.80
C GLU A 774 32.15 27.18 24.97
N VAL A 775 31.10 26.37 25.14
CA VAL A 775 29.71 26.85 25.22
C VAL A 775 29.20 26.83 26.66
N TYR A 776 29.40 25.70 27.36
CA TYR A 776 28.89 25.50 28.72
C TYR A 776 29.92 25.81 29.81
N LYS A 777 31.11 26.32 29.46
CA LYS A 777 32.14 26.81 30.41
C LYS A 777 32.47 25.78 31.51
N GLU A 778 32.77 24.55 31.11
CA GLU A 778 33.08 23.40 31.99
C GLU A 778 31.88 22.85 32.79
N ASN A 779 30.65 23.29 32.48
CA ASN A 779 29.44 22.78 33.14
C ASN A 779 28.82 21.59 32.38
N GLU A 780 29.37 20.40 32.60
CA GLU A 780 28.89 19.15 31.97
C GLU A 780 27.42 18.83 32.30
N ASN A 781 26.95 19.17 33.51
CA ASN A 781 25.56 18.90 33.91
C ASN A 781 24.56 19.70 33.08
N GLU A 782 24.87 20.94 32.73
CA GLU A 782 23.99 21.77 31.91
C GLU A 782 23.88 21.24 30.47
N PHE A 783 24.96 20.65 29.94
CA PHE A 783 24.88 19.97 28.65
C PHE A 783 24.11 18.65 28.72
N LEU A 784 24.26 17.89 29.82
CA LEU A 784 23.44 16.71 30.08
C LEU A 784 21.94 17.05 30.12
N ASP A 785 21.55 18.16 30.74
CA ASP A 785 20.16 18.62 30.75
C ASP A 785 19.62 18.90 29.33
N ILE A 786 20.48 19.32 28.39
CA ILE A 786 20.13 19.48 26.97
C ILE A 786 19.97 18.12 26.29
N LEU A 787 20.90 17.19 26.53
CA LEU A 787 20.84 15.84 25.97
C LEU A 787 19.61 15.05 26.46
N GLU A 788 19.17 15.24 27.71
CA GLU A 788 17.96 14.60 28.23
C GLU A 788 16.72 14.94 27.40
N THR A 789 16.63 16.16 26.86
CA THR A 789 15.54 16.56 25.93
C THR A 789 15.52 15.80 24.59
N HIS A 790 16.53 14.95 24.33
CA HIS A 790 16.65 14.10 23.14
C HIS A 790 16.50 12.60 23.46
N PHE A 791 16.00 12.23 24.64
CA PHE A 791 16.06 10.87 25.16
C PHE A 791 17.49 10.34 25.29
N ILE A 792 18.42 11.17 25.76
CA ILE A 792 19.81 10.75 26.03
C ILE A 792 20.05 10.92 27.53
N ASN A 793 19.79 9.84 28.28
CA ASN A 793 20.06 9.80 29.72
C ASN A 793 21.58 9.70 30.00
N LYS A 794 21.95 9.76 31.29
CA LYS A 794 23.35 9.60 31.73
C LYS A 794 24.04 8.34 31.22
N LYS A 795 23.31 7.24 31.03
CA LYS A 795 23.87 5.97 30.52
C LYS A 795 24.16 6.07 29.01
N ALA A 796 23.23 6.60 28.22
CA ALA A 796 23.42 6.87 26.81
C ALA A 796 24.56 7.87 26.56
N TYR A 797 24.68 8.89 27.41
CA TYR A 797 25.79 9.83 27.40
C TYR A 797 27.15 9.13 27.59
N GLY A 798 27.23 8.17 28.51
CA GLY A 798 28.43 7.33 28.68
C GLY A 798 28.86 6.62 27.39
N PHE A 799 27.91 6.15 26.59
CA PHE A 799 28.20 5.56 25.27
C PHE A 799 28.62 6.60 24.24
N LEU A 800 28.11 7.84 24.30
CA LEU A 800 28.54 8.93 23.41
C LEU A 800 30.02 9.31 23.64
N ILE A 801 30.43 9.53 24.89
CA ILE A 801 31.81 9.93 25.20
C ILE A 801 32.84 8.81 24.95
N ASN A 802 32.38 7.57 24.77
CA ASN A 802 33.18 6.42 24.36
C ASN A 802 33.04 6.06 22.88
N ASN A 803 32.25 6.82 22.10
CA ASN A 803 31.93 6.57 20.69
C ASN A 803 31.31 5.19 20.40
N GLU A 804 30.46 4.67 21.30
CA GLU A 804 29.82 3.35 21.20
C GLU A 804 28.43 3.44 20.54
N LEU A 805 28.36 3.60 19.21
CA LEU A 805 27.10 3.78 18.46
C LEU A 805 26.04 2.69 18.74
N VAL A 806 26.43 1.41 18.73
CA VAL A 806 25.48 0.29 18.92
C VAL A 806 24.83 0.34 20.31
N ASN A 807 25.62 0.55 21.35
CA ASN A 807 25.13 0.61 22.73
C ASN A 807 24.31 1.88 22.98
N PHE A 808 24.72 3.00 22.39
CA PHE A 808 23.95 4.25 22.39
C PHE A 808 22.56 4.06 21.79
N VAL A 809 22.48 3.49 20.58
CA VAL A 809 21.19 3.27 19.88
C VAL A 809 20.29 2.33 20.68
N LYS A 810 20.82 1.27 21.29
CA LYS A 810 20.05 0.36 22.16
C LYS A 810 19.49 1.06 23.40
N GLU A 811 20.30 1.85 24.10
CA GLU A 811 19.83 2.56 25.30
C GLU A 811 18.76 3.59 24.93
N ARG A 812 18.97 4.34 23.85
CA ARG A 812 18.01 5.33 23.36
C ARG A 812 16.71 4.68 22.86
N GLU A 813 16.80 3.51 22.21
CA GLU A 813 15.63 2.69 21.84
C GLU A 813 14.74 2.42 23.04
N ASN A 814 15.34 2.04 24.18
CA ASN A 814 14.61 1.70 25.39
C ASN A 814 13.84 2.89 25.97
N LEU A 815 14.47 4.07 25.99
CA LEU A 815 13.86 5.31 26.48
C LEU A 815 12.68 5.72 25.60
N VAL A 816 12.86 5.68 24.28
CA VAL A 816 11.81 6.04 23.32
C VAL A 816 10.66 5.03 23.37
N LEU A 817 10.92 3.72 23.41
CA LEU A 817 9.87 2.70 23.52
C LEU A 817 9.08 2.81 24.84
N SER A 818 9.75 3.16 25.94
CA SER A 818 9.09 3.42 27.23
C SER A 818 8.09 4.57 27.09
N LYS A 819 8.49 5.69 26.47
CA LYS A 819 7.60 6.83 26.26
C LYS A 819 6.44 6.50 25.31
N ILE A 820 6.69 5.75 24.25
CA ILE A 820 5.63 5.26 23.35
C ILE A 820 4.62 4.40 24.14
N GLY A 821 5.11 3.52 25.03
CA GLY A 821 4.27 2.69 25.89
C GLY A 821 3.34 3.50 26.78
N GLU A 822 3.85 4.57 27.40
CA GLU A 822 3.06 5.53 28.17
C GLU A 822 1.95 6.16 27.30
N LEU A 823 2.33 6.68 26.13
CA LEU A 823 1.41 7.38 25.22
C LEU A 823 0.28 6.50 24.67
N ILE A 824 0.54 5.21 24.44
CA ILE A 824 -0.51 4.27 23.99
C ILE A 824 -1.26 3.61 25.15
N GLY A 825 -0.95 3.96 26.41
CA GLY A 825 -1.55 3.40 27.62
C GLY A 825 -1.26 1.91 27.82
N ALA A 826 -0.05 1.46 27.49
CA ALA A 826 0.51 0.21 28.00
C ALA A 826 1.07 0.48 29.41
N LYS A 827 0.62 -0.27 30.44
CA LYS A 827 1.11 -0.06 31.82
C LYS A 827 2.64 -0.12 31.88
N SER A 828 3.21 0.69 32.77
CA SER A 828 4.63 0.91 33.06
C SER A 828 5.45 -0.32 33.50
N ASP A 829 4.94 -1.54 33.30
CA ASP A 829 5.69 -2.79 33.49
C ASP A 829 6.61 -3.11 32.30
N ILE A 830 6.88 -2.12 31.46
CA ILE A 830 7.99 -2.19 30.50
C ILE A 830 9.27 -1.85 31.26
N GLU A 831 9.68 -2.75 32.17
CA GLU A 831 11.11 -3.00 32.30
C GLU A 831 11.56 -3.43 30.90
N VAL A 832 12.12 -2.48 30.15
CA VAL A 832 12.72 -2.74 28.87
C VAL A 832 13.94 -3.64 29.12
N GLN A 833 13.71 -4.95 29.23
CA GLN A 833 14.71 -6.00 29.40
C GLN A 833 15.48 -6.23 28.09
N PHE A 834 16.01 -5.17 27.49
CA PHE A 834 16.82 -5.23 26.27
C PHE A 834 18.30 -5.38 26.63
N ASP A 835 18.58 -6.52 27.27
CA ASP A 835 19.86 -7.27 27.24
C ASP A 835 19.77 -8.59 28.05
N LYS A 836 18.57 -9.00 28.50
CA LYS A 836 18.32 -10.26 29.24
C LYS A 836 17.38 -11.26 28.51
N SER A 837 17.11 -11.06 27.22
CA SER A 837 15.83 -11.48 26.62
C SER A 837 15.70 -12.92 26.08
N GLU A 838 16.75 -13.69 25.81
CA GLU A 838 16.59 -15.07 25.28
C GLU A 838 17.36 -16.11 26.08
N MET A 839 18.56 -15.77 26.55
CA MET A 839 19.37 -16.65 27.38
C MET A 839 18.71 -16.96 28.72
N ASP A 840 18.02 -15.99 29.34
CA ASP A 840 17.24 -16.23 30.57
C ASP A 840 16.03 -17.14 30.30
N VAL A 841 15.44 -17.06 29.12
CA VAL A 841 14.32 -17.93 28.73
C VAL A 841 14.83 -19.37 28.54
N ILE A 842 16.00 -19.54 27.91
CA ILE A 842 16.69 -20.83 27.77
C ILE A 842 17.06 -21.38 29.15
N ASN A 843 17.67 -20.58 30.02
CA ASN A 843 18.04 -20.97 31.38
C ASN A 843 16.82 -21.41 32.21
N LYS A 844 15.74 -20.62 32.17
CA LYS A 844 14.45 -20.99 32.83
C LYS A 844 13.86 -22.26 32.24
N PHE A 845 13.98 -22.48 30.94
CA PHE A 845 13.56 -23.71 30.28
C PHE A 845 14.37 -24.91 30.77
N GLU A 846 15.70 -24.81 30.87
CA GLU A 846 16.51 -25.94 31.34
C GLU A 846 16.18 -26.33 32.78
N VAL A 847 15.94 -25.35 33.66
CA VAL A 847 15.55 -25.62 35.06
C VAL A 847 14.23 -26.38 35.09
N LYS A 848 13.22 -25.90 34.36
CA LYS A 848 11.91 -26.57 34.25
C LYS A 848 12.04 -27.98 33.66
N LEU A 849 12.90 -28.17 32.67
CA LEU A 849 13.13 -29.46 32.05
C LEU A 849 13.79 -30.45 33.03
N ARG A 850 14.77 -30.01 33.84
CA ARG A 850 15.38 -30.84 34.88
C ARG A 850 14.36 -31.28 35.92
N ASP A 851 13.55 -30.34 36.40
CA ASP A 851 12.47 -30.67 37.33
C ASP A 851 11.48 -31.67 36.69
N PHE A 852 11.20 -31.51 35.39
CA PHE A 852 10.32 -32.38 34.60
C PHE A 852 10.81 -33.79 34.49
N VAL A 853 12.09 -33.96 34.21
CA VAL A 853 12.74 -35.28 34.23
C VAL A 853 12.66 -35.88 35.63
N ASN A 854 13.02 -35.13 36.67
CA ASN A 854 13.02 -35.63 38.04
C ASN A 854 11.64 -36.15 38.47
N TYR A 855 10.58 -35.36 38.27
CA TYR A 855 9.21 -35.72 38.67
C TYR A 855 8.72 -36.98 37.98
N ASN A 856 8.83 -37.05 36.65
CA ASN A 856 8.29 -38.18 35.90
C ASN A 856 9.08 -39.47 36.17
N MET A 857 10.41 -39.38 36.28
CA MET A 857 11.25 -40.53 36.62
C MET A 857 10.98 -41.02 38.04
N LYS A 858 10.85 -40.12 39.01
CA LYS A 858 10.52 -40.46 40.39
C LYS A 858 9.13 -41.08 40.53
N ASN A 859 8.14 -40.59 39.79
CA ASN A 859 6.80 -41.19 39.77
C ASN A 859 6.79 -42.60 39.18
N LYS A 860 7.65 -42.90 38.20
CA LYS A 860 7.71 -44.22 37.58
C LYS A 860 8.55 -45.23 38.37
N TYR A 861 9.71 -44.80 38.87
CA TYR A 861 10.74 -45.70 39.40
C TYR A 861 11.11 -45.45 40.88
N GLY A 862 10.49 -44.48 41.55
CA GLY A 862 10.75 -44.15 42.96
C GLY A 862 12.15 -43.56 43.21
N SER A 863 12.62 -43.62 44.46
CA SER A 863 13.92 -43.09 44.93
C SER A 863 15.14 -43.90 44.48
N ASN A 864 15.05 -44.62 43.36
CA ASN A 864 16.17 -45.36 42.75
C ASN A 864 16.23 -45.15 41.24
N TRP A 865 15.48 -44.16 40.71
CA TRP A 865 15.34 -43.94 39.27
C TRP A 865 16.68 -43.59 38.59
N TRP A 866 17.66 -43.10 39.35
CA TRP A 866 19.00 -42.85 38.83
C TRP A 866 19.69 -44.12 38.28
N LYS A 867 19.32 -45.32 38.74
CA LYS A 867 19.93 -46.58 38.25
C LYS A 867 19.56 -46.89 36.82
N VAL A 868 18.41 -46.41 36.34
CA VAL A 868 17.84 -46.74 35.02
C VAL A 868 18.17 -45.73 33.92
N ILE A 869 19.00 -44.72 34.21
CA ILE A 869 19.49 -43.78 33.20
C ILE A 869 20.73 -44.34 32.47
N PRO A 870 21.08 -43.82 31.28
CA PRO A 870 22.21 -44.30 30.49
C PRO A 870 23.55 -44.26 31.23
N ASP A 871 24.38 -45.29 31.05
CA ASP A 871 25.68 -45.45 31.74
C ASP A 871 26.68 -44.34 31.41
N ASN A 872 26.67 -43.86 30.16
CA ASN A 872 27.51 -42.75 29.74
C ASN A 872 27.17 -41.45 30.49
N VAL A 873 25.88 -41.18 30.75
CA VAL A 873 25.45 -40.01 31.53
C VAL A 873 25.87 -40.17 33.01
N LYS A 874 25.76 -41.37 33.58
CA LYS A 874 26.21 -41.67 34.95
C LYS A 874 27.70 -41.42 35.12
N ALA A 875 28.52 -41.87 34.18
CA ALA A 875 29.97 -41.68 34.21
C ALA A 875 30.35 -40.19 34.21
N VAL A 876 29.74 -39.38 33.35
CA VAL A 876 30.02 -37.93 33.28
C VAL A 876 29.59 -37.20 34.56
N VAL A 877 28.43 -37.54 35.13
CA VAL A 877 27.98 -36.93 36.40
C VAL A 877 28.89 -37.34 37.54
N GLN A 878 29.36 -38.59 37.59
CA GLN A 878 30.31 -39.05 38.59
C GLN A 878 31.63 -38.27 38.50
N GLU A 879 32.21 -38.13 37.30
CA GLU A 879 33.43 -37.35 37.08
C GLU A 879 33.28 -35.89 37.54
N ARG A 880 32.18 -35.23 37.14
CA ARG A 880 31.88 -33.84 37.54
C ARG A 880 31.72 -33.70 39.06
N THR A 881 31.14 -34.71 39.72
CA THR A 881 30.95 -34.73 41.17
C THR A 881 32.28 -34.94 41.90
N GLU A 882 33.11 -35.88 41.45
CA GLU A 882 34.45 -36.13 41.99
C GLU A 882 35.37 -34.92 41.84
N LYS A 883 35.28 -34.21 40.70
CA LYS A 883 36.03 -32.97 40.46
C LYS A 883 35.60 -31.86 41.43
N GLU A 884 34.31 -31.72 41.69
CA GLU A 884 33.80 -30.73 42.64
C GLU A 884 34.23 -31.04 44.09
N ILE A 885 34.19 -32.32 44.48
CA ILE A 885 34.68 -32.80 45.78
C ILE A 885 36.17 -32.45 45.94
N LYS A 886 37.00 -32.69 44.92
CA LYS A 886 38.42 -32.35 44.95
C LYS A 886 38.68 -30.84 45.07
N SER A 887 37.77 -30.00 44.53
CA SER A 887 37.90 -28.54 44.56
C SER A 887 37.31 -27.86 45.81
N ASN A 888 36.62 -28.59 46.69
CA ASN A 888 35.90 -27.99 47.83
C ASN A 888 36.08 -28.84 49.13
N PRO A 889 37.04 -28.49 50.02
CA PRO A 889 37.43 -29.34 51.17
C PRO A 889 36.38 -29.52 52.28
N THR A 890 35.29 -28.74 52.29
CA THR A 890 34.20 -28.80 53.29
C THR A 890 32.99 -29.63 52.85
N PHE A 891 33.14 -30.40 51.77
CA PHE A 891 32.03 -31.00 51.04
C PHE A 891 31.53 -32.33 51.64
N ASP A 892 30.23 -32.42 51.96
CA ASP A 892 29.57 -33.62 52.47
C ASP A 892 29.03 -34.50 51.31
N ILE A 893 29.61 -35.70 51.16
CA ILE A 893 29.25 -36.66 50.12
C ILE A 893 27.80 -37.17 50.25
N ASN A 894 27.20 -37.11 51.45
CA ASN A 894 25.81 -37.49 51.66
C ASN A 894 24.81 -36.50 51.06
N GLN A 895 25.24 -35.28 50.71
CA GLN A 895 24.37 -34.30 50.06
C GLN A 895 24.00 -34.67 48.62
N TYR A 896 24.69 -35.63 48.00
CA TYR A 896 24.46 -36.09 46.63
C TYR A 896 23.68 -37.42 46.52
N LYS A 897 23.05 -37.86 47.62
CA LYS A 897 22.08 -38.98 47.58
C LYS A 897 20.71 -38.61 46.99
N ASP A 898 20.50 -37.34 46.65
CA ASP A 898 19.27 -36.82 46.05
C ASP A 898 19.43 -36.74 44.51
N GLU A 899 18.63 -37.51 43.79
CA GLU A 899 18.67 -37.56 42.32
C GLU A 899 18.40 -36.20 41.66
N GLN A 900 17.68 -35.30 42.34
CA GLN A 900 17.46 -33.94 41.84
C GLN A 900 18.74 -33.11 41.82
N LYS A 901 19.65 -33.34 42.77
CA LYS A 901 20.95 -32.65 42.82
C LYS A 901 21.92 -33.22 41.79
N LEU A 902 21.87 -34.53 41.53
CA LEU A 902 22.65 -35.18 40.46
C LEU A 902 22.24 -34.64 39.07
N LEU A 903 20.95 -34.37 38.83
CA LEU A 903 20.48 -33.70 37.61
C LEU A 903 21.02 -32.28 37.42
N ARG A 904 21.46 -31.58 38.48
CA ARG A 904 22.09 -30.25 38.32
C ARG A 904 23.47 -30.34 37.67
N LYS A 905 24.08 -31.53 37.65
CA LYS A 905 25.37 -31.79 37.00
C LYS A 905 25.24 -32.20 35.54
N THR A 906 24.03 -32.36 35.01
CA THR A 906 23.78 -32.66 33.61
C THR A 906 23.59 -31.37 32.80
N ASP A 907 24.05 -31.35 31.55
CA ASP A 907 23.68 -30.31 30.57
C ASP A 907 22.49 -30.76 29.70
N LEU A 908 22.10 -29.94 28.74
CA LEU A 908 20.97 -30.22 27.84
C LEU A 908 21.14 -31.52 27.07
N GLU A 909 22.33 -31.84 26.55
CA GLU A 909 22.53 -33.07 25.76
C GLU A 909 22.34 -34.33 26.62
N HIS A 910 22.81 -34.30 27.87
CA HIS A 910 22.54 -35.38 28.83
C HIS A 910 21.04 -35.52 29.13
N LEU A 911 20.29 -34.41 29.28
CA LEU A 911 18.84 -34.45 29.49
C LEU A 911 18.11 -35.06 28.29
N ARG A 912 18.55 -34.76 27.07
CA ARG A 912 18.04 -35.37 25.83
C ARG A 912 18.24 -36.89 25.86
N GLN A 913 19.42 -37.36 26.26
CA GLN A 913 19.72 -38.80 26.34
C GLN A 913 18.88 -39.52 27.40
N ILE A 914 18.67 -38.90 28.57
CA ILE A 914 17.77 -39.45 29.60
C ILE A 914 16.34 -39.55 29.06
N ILE A 915 15.82 -38.50 28.43
CA ILE A 915 14.44 -38.47 27.92
C ILE A 915 14.22 -39.48 26.78
N THR A 916 15.17 -39.57 25.84
CA THR A 916 15.08 -40.48 24.70
C THR A 916 15.25 -41.95 25.10
N SER A 917 16.15 -42.27 26.04
CA SER A 917 16.29 -43.64 26.56
C SER A 917 15.04 -44.13 27.29
N GLN A 918 14.30 -43.21 27.92
CA GLN A 918 13.06 -43.49 28.66
C GLN A 918 11.81 -43.06 27.89
N TRP A 919 11.90 -42.97 26.56
CA TRP A 919 10.82 -42.43 25.72
C TRP A 919 9.53 -43.24 25.85
N ARG A 920 9.59 -44.56 25.57
CA ARG A 920 8.40 -45.43 25.62
C ARG A 920 7.84 -45.59 27.04
N ALA A 921 8.71 -45.55 28.05
CA ALA A 921 8.35 -45.90 29.42
C ALA A 921 7.84 -44.72 30.27
N VAL A 922 8.29 -43.49 29.96
CA VAL A 922 8.07 -42.32 30.82
C VAL A 922 7.63 -41.07 30.05
N PHE A 923 8.31 -40.72 28.95
CA PHE A 923 8.19 -39.37 28.38
C PHE A 923 7.32 -39.25 27.11
N GLY A 924 7.10 -40.34 26.39
CA GLY A 924 6.45 -40.34 25.07
C GLY A 924 5.03 -39.79 25.11
N GLU A 925 4.24 -40.13 26.14
CA GLU A 925 2.89 -39.58 26.31
C GLU A 925 2.89 -38.07 26.60
N SER A 926 3.93 -37.55 27.24
CA SER A 926 4.00 -36.14 27.62
C SER A 926 4.30 -35.24 26.41
N PHE A 927 5.22 -35.65 25.55
CA PHE A 927 5.65 -34.85 24.39
C PHE A 927 4.82 -35.08 23.12
N LYS A 928 3.94 -36.11 23.08
CA LYS A 928 3.01 -36.39 21.98
C LYS A 928 3.66 -36.36 20.59
N GLY A 929 4.73 -37.15 20.41
CA GLY A 929 5.49 -37.25 19.16
C GLY A 929 6.45 -38.44 19.14
N THR A 930 7.34 -38.49 18.15
CA THR A 930 8.41 -39.50 18.07
C THR A 930 9.68 -39.03 18.81
N PRO A 931 10.57 -39.94 19.26
CA PRO A 931 11.89 -39.57 19.80
C PRO A 931 12.70 -38.69 18.83
N GLU A 932 12.52 -38.89 17.54
CA GLU A 932 13.15 -38.15 16.45
C GLU A 932 12.67 -36.70 16.42
N ASP A 933 11.35 -36.47 16.50
CA ASP A 933 10.75 -35.12 16.55
C ASP A 933 11.24 -34.33 17.77
N PHE A 934 11.31 -34.99 18.93
CA PHE A 934 11.87 -34.39 20.14
C PHE A 934 13.33 -34.03 19.97
N THR A 935 14.13 -34.94 19.39
CA THR A 935 15.55 -34.71 19.15
C THR A 935 15.78 -33.54 18.18
N PHE A 936 14.94 -33.40 17.16
CA PHE A 936 14.99 -32.27 16.22
C PHE A 936 14.77 -30.93 16.93
N HIS A 937 13.65 -30.78 17.67
CA HIS A 937 13.37 -29.55 18.40
C HIS A 937 14.41 -29.26 19.49
N PHE A 938 14.91 -30.30 20.15
CA PHE A 938 15.93 -30.16 21.16
C PHE A 938 17.26 -29.64 20.58
N ARG A 939 17.67 -30.14 19.40
CA ARG A 939 18.87 -29.67 18.70
C ARG A 939 18.76 -28.20 18.31
N ASN A 940 17.59 -27.72 17.89
CA ASN A 940 17.39 -26.31 17.58
C ASN A 940 17.58 -25.41 18.82
N ILE A 941 17.09 -25.84 19.99
CA ILE A 941 17.31 -25.13 21.26
C ILE A 941 18.79 -25.19 21.67
N LEU A 942 19.43 -26.34 21.49
CA LEU A 942 20.85 -26.51 21.80
C LEU A 942 21.73 -25.63 20.91
N ASN A 943 21.41 -25.54 19.61
CA ASN A 943 22.09 -24.67 18.67
C ASN A 943 21.88 -23.20 19.05
N LEU A 944 20.65 -22.79 19.37
CA LEU A 944 20.36 -21.43 19.85
C LEU A 944 21.19 -21.08 21.09
N ARG A 945 21.22 -21.98 22.09
CA ARG A 945 22.00 -21.82 23.32
C ARG A 945 23.49 -21.73 23.04
N ASN A 946 24.02 -22.62 22.21
CA ASN A 946 25.44 -22.66 21.89
C ASN A 946 25.85 -21.42 21.08
N SER A 947 24.99 -20.93 20.18
CA SER A 947 25.20 -19.66 19.49
C SER A 947 25.32 -18.53 20.50
N TYR A 948 24.41 -18.42 21.50
CA TYR A 948 24.54 -17.40 22.55
C TYR A 948 25.78 -17.56 23.46
N PHE A 949 26.29 -18.78 23.64
CA PHE A 949 27.51 -19.03 24.43
C PHE A 949 28.81 -18.74 23.68
N HIS A 950 28.81 -18.85 22.34
CA HIS A 950 30.01 -18.70 21.50
C HIS A 950 30.01 -17.41 20.67
N SER A 951 28.86 -16.75 20.50
CA SER A 951 28.65 -15.51 19.74
C SER A 951 27.55 -14.65 20.40
N ASN A 952 27.71 -13.32 20.45
CA ASN A 952 26.72 -12.48 21.13
C ASN A 952 25.35 -12.40 20.41
N GLU A 953 25.24 -12.82 19.15
CA GLU A 953 23.97 -12.82 18.41
C GLU A 953 23.87 -14.01 17.43
N PRO A 954 22.84 -14.88 17.54
CA PRO A 954 22.63 -15.99 16.60
C PRO A 954 22.13 -15.50 15.24
N GLU A 955 22.49 -16.20 14.17
CA GLU A 955 21.92 -15.99 12.83
C GLU A 955 20.38 -16.10 12.85
N SER A 956 19.70 -15.33 12.00
CA SER A 956 18.23 -15.22 12.02
C SER A 956 17.51 -16.57 11.90
N GLU A 957 18.07 -17.50 11.12
CA GLU A 957 17.52 -18.85 10.93
C GLU A 957 17.65 -19.69 12.21
N ILE A 958 18.82 -19.71 12.84
CA ILE A 958 19.07 -20.39 14.12
C ILE A 958 18.19 -19.80 15.22
N ARG A 959 18.04 -18.47 15.25
CA ARG A 959 17.19 -17.75 16.21
C ARG A 959 15.72 -18.14 16.08
N ASN A 960 15.17 -18.12 14.86
CA ASN A 960 13.77 -18.44 14.61
C ASN A 960 13.45 -19.92 14.89
N LEU A 961 14.30 -20.84 14.41
CA LEU A 961 14.14 -22.28 14.66
C LEU A 961 14.27 -22.64 16.15
N GLY A 962 15.22 -21.99 16.83
CA GLY A 962 15.47 -22.15 18.26
C GLY A 962 14.30 -21.67 19.12
N LEU A 963 13.81 -20.45 18.89
CA LEU A 963 12.70 -19.86 19.64
C LEU A 963 11.39 -20.62 19.39
N GLY A 964 11.11 -21.01 18.13
CA GLY A 964 9.93 -21.82 17.80
C GLY A 964 9.95 -23.20 18.47
N SER A 965 11.13 -23.84 18.52
CA SER A 965 11.31 -25.12 19.24
C SER A 965 11.17 -24.95 20.76
N LEU A 966 11.68 -23.85 21.31
CA LEU A 966 11.59 -23.54 22.74
C LEU A 966 10.14 -23.27 23.17
N GLU A 967 9.34 -22.57 22.37
CA GLU A 967 7.92 -22.36 22.64
C GLU A 967 7.15 -23.69 22.64
N ARG A 968 7.40 -24.55 21.64
CA ARG A 968 6.77 -25.88 21.52
C ARG A 968 7.07 -26.75 22.74
N MET A 969 8.31 -26.81 23.17
CA MET A 969 8.71 -27.60 24.33
C MET A 969 8.22 -27.01 25.66
N ASN A 970 8.20 -25.68 25.80
CA ASN A 970 7.64 -25.03 26.98
C ASN A 970 6.14 -25.31 27.18
N LYS A 971 5.35 -25.42 26.11
CA LYS A 971 3.92 -25.80 26.20
C LYS A 971 3.72 -27.16 26.88
N VAL A 972 4.62 -28.12 26.66
CA VAL A 972 4.59 -29.42 27.35
C VAL A 972 4.90 -29.27 28.85
N LEU A 973 5.94 -28.51 29.17
CA LEU A 973 6.37 -28.24 30.56
C LEU A 973 5.35 -27.40 31.37
N LEU A 974 4.47 -26.66 30.68
CA LEU A 974 3.40 -25.85 31.29
C LEU A 974 2.06 -26.58 31.40
N SER A 975 1.95 -27.83 30.92
CA SER A 975 0.70 -28.59 30.96
C SER A 975 0.18 -28.78 32.40
N LYS A 976 -1.13 -28.54 32.61
CA LYS A 976 -1.80 -28.54 33.93
C LYS A 976 -1.60 -29.83 34.75
N LYS A 977 -1.37 -30.97 34.08
CA LYS A 977 -1.24 -32.29 34.72
C LYS A 977 -0.04 -32.40 35.67
N TRP A 978 1.10 -31.79 35.35
CA TRP A 978 2.29 -31.85 36.21
C TRP A 978 2.42 -30.63 37.14
N THR A 979 1.96 -29.45 36.71
CA THR A 979 2.06 -28.20 37.48
C THR A 979 1.09 -28.16 38.67
N GLN A 980 -0.09 -28.78 38.57
CA GLN A 980 -1.02 -28.92 39.70
C GLN A 980 -0.56 -29.96 40.73
N ASN A 981 0.15 -31.01 40.30
CA ASN A 981 0.67 -32.02 41.21
C ASN A 981 1.99 -31.61 41.88
N SER A 982 2.86 -30.85 41.20
CA SER A 982 4.09 -30.32 41.80
C SER A 982 3.79 -29.26 42.87
N SER A 983 2.77 -28.42 42.66
CA SER A 983 2.32 -27.41 43.63
C SER A 983 1.63 -28.00 44.87
N ARG A 984 1.02 -29.20 44.78
CA ARG A 984 0.51 -29.94 45.95
C ARG A 984 1.64 -30.43 46.88
N THR A 985 2.75 -30.91 46.32
CA THR A 985 3.95 -31.30 47.10
C THR A 985 4.66 -30.12 47.76
N THR A 986 4.67 -28.94 47.12
CA THR A 986 5.31 -27.74 47.69
C THR A 986 4.46 -27.09 48.80
N ARG A 987 3.13 -27.21 48.73
CA ARG A 987 2.23 -26.68 49.77
C ARG A 987 2.20 -27.55 51.03
N GLN A 988 2.41 -28.86 50.91
CA GLN A 988 2.57 -29.76 52.07
C GLN A 988 3.92 -29.59 52.81
N ARG A 989 4.95 -29.04 52.17
CA ARG A 989 6.25 -28.74 52.82
C ARG A 989 6.33 -27.38 53.51
N ARG A 990 5.33 -26.51 53.36
CA ARG A 990 5.23 -25.23 54.10
C ARG A 990 4.36 -25.31 55.34
N VAL A 991 3.74 -26.47 55.61
CA VAL A 991 2.87 -26.74 56.77
C VAL A 991 3.41 -27.94 57.59
N ALA A 992 4.66 -28.34 57.38
CA ALA A 992 5.36 -29.37 58.14
C ALA A 992 6.68 -28.83 58.68
#